data_AF-A0A2E7CZG6-F1
#
_entry.id   AF-A0A2E7CZG6-F1
#
_cell.length_a   1.000
_cell.length_b   1.000
_cell.length_c   1.000
_cell.angle_alpha   90.00
_cell.angle_beta   90.00
_cell.angle_gamma   90.00
#
_symmetry.space_group_name_H-M   'P 1'
#
loop_
_entity.id
_entity.type
_entity.pdbx_description
1 polymer ?
#
loop_
_entity_poly.entity_id
_entity_poly.type
_entity_poly.pdbx_seq_one_letter_code
_entity_poly.pdbx_strand_id
1 'polypeptide(L)'
;MGVQHPLNLIMPIKGNNRKELKENVEQLQAVTKYMVTGNALHRIGTVHFGRFMFLNLNRDDPKSLPTHYGLLTTYDGTFDDYILDFVHDTSVGRLFNVILSHIEYDEKRFGPVIPVQKYPLEFVEFIKAHDEPTANWYSAYQNLSVRDVWNAYHWREHALDFMTALQEFRDFTKRTPLWRLMKFEQEERFWRAATRFMEETARPLDQPTDGGQNNRPTLDELELAFEERERQLKVLAVKIPAIETVGRLELAARIEFTNPKFDDIQGNTIRGYGFPFTKYVFVKFHDETDLDTSKAKTAAQWGKSWLKSFVRDVRSSVDWGLSKPKSAINVAFTYEGLKELLGDDHEALDQFPEEFRLGAGGRAKWVGDVGKNDPENWQETLKPEKVKSDDKEGYQDAIHCLVTIHAASKDELKGVCQVIEANGKHPGIKILDSIDGASLPKDKEHFGFVDGISQPVIQGVNNVAFRGNGTPMDNNKWNPLPLGEFIHGYQGNNGGVISGPAAEFEMVEIDSEKEDRMRPLLSKNGTYMVLRKLQQDVPAFRQFLKDVAKQLHGTDDKQTQELIAAKLMGRYRDGKPLIDIGADDATHKNLRNDFRYADDPIGEQCPRGSHIRRMNPRDDFDERLNQLDKLAAADQQAMPPVPISAFHRILTRGKPYGPELPANASEDGKERGLVFVAINSDISRQFEFLQNLWVNGGDDLGLDPGSMDPIVGCPATNSTDQGKDDANGRNRIVIFPKRTPPIPQFVTVKLGVYLFVPSMTALYNFAGLKYHRLTEASTTTEAATAEMSVEGLDADS
;
A
#
# COMPACT_ATOMS: atom_id res chain seq x y z
N MET A 1 -2.30 20.55 21.52
CA MET A 1 -0.97 20.95 21.04
C MET A 1 -0.69 22.31 21.64
N GLY A 2 0.28 22.38 22.56
CA GLY A 2 0.64 23.55 23.38
C GLY A 2 1.80 24.36 22.80
N VAL A 3 2.50 25.11 23.67
CA VAL A 3 3.71 25.88 23.34
C VAL A 3 4.87 24.91 23.07
N GLN A 4 5.73 25.22 22.09
CA GLN A 4 6.88 24.38 21.75
C GLN A 4 8.00 24.51 22.78
N HIS A 5 8.44 23.37 23.32
CA HIS A 5 9.53 23.24 24.28
C HIS A 5 10.66 22.38 23.70
N PRO A 6 11.94 22.74 23.90
CA PRO A 6 13.07 21.87 23.54
C PRO A 6 13.29 20.80 24.62
N LEU A 7 13.80 19.64 24.20
CA LEU A 7 14.38 18.61 25.07
C LEU A 7 15.74 18.21 24.49
N ASN A 8 16.80 18.28 25.29
CA ASN A 8 18.15 17.85 24.92
C ASN A 8 18.61 16.78 25.90
N LEU A 9 18.19 15.55 25.64
CA LEU A 9 18.51 14.41 26.48
C LEU A 9 19.94 13.95 26.23
N ILE A 10 20.79 13.92 27.26
CA ILE A 10 22.19 13.47 27.19
C ILE A 10 22.43 12.43 28.28
N MET A 11 22.71 11.18 27.86
CA MET A 11 22.77 10.03 28.78
C MET A 11 24.11 9.28 28.66
N PRO A 12 24.70 8.81 29.77
CA PRO A 12 25.95 8.06 29.74
C PRO A 12 25.73 6.62 29.24
N ILE A 13 26.62 6.12 28.37
CA ILE A 13 26.56 4.75 27.85
C ILE A 13 27.29 3.80 28.80
N LYS A 14 26.70 2.64 29.13
CA LYS A 14 27.33 1.62 29.97
C LYS A 14 28.66 1.15 29.35
N GLY A 15 29.70 1.03 30.17
CA GLY A 15 30.92 0.34 29.78
C GLY A 15 32.08 0.58 30.73
N ASN A 16 32.44 -0.44 31.52
CA ASN A 16 33.56 -0.35 32.46
C ASN A 16 34.93 -0.48 31.77
N ASN A 17 34.94 -0.87 30.50
CA ASN A 17 36.12 -0.98 29.66
C ASN A 17 35.80 -0.73 28.18
N ARG A 18 36.84 -0.56 27.37
CA ARG A 18 36.72 -0.21 25.94
C ARG A 18 35.92 -1.23 25.12
N LYS A 19 35.97 -2.52 25.46
CA LYS A 19 35.27 -3.57 24.71
C LYS A 19 33.76 -3.51 24.96
N GLU A 20 33.37 -3.44 26.23
CA GLU A 20 31.96 -3.34 26.65
C GLU A 20 31.32 -2.04 26.14
N LEU A 21 32.04 -0.92 26.22
CA LEU A 21 31.58 0.36 25.68
C LEU A 21 31.38 0.28 24.15
N LYS A 22 32.29 -0.39 23.43
CA LYS A 22 32.16 -0.58 21.97
C LYS A 22 30.92 -1.40 21.63
N GLU A 23 30.69 -2.50 22.34
CA GLU A 23 29.52 -3.37 22.12
C GLU A 23 28.21 -2.60 22.38
N ASN A 24 28.12 -1.84 23.48
CA ASN A 24 26.93 -1.04 23.77
C ASN A 24 26.71 0.11 22.77
N VAL A 25 27.78 0.74 22.28
CA VAL A 25 27.70 1.75 21.19
C VAL A 25 27.16 1.12 19.90
N GLU A 26 27.65 -0.06 19.51
CA GLU A 26 27.18 -0.76 18.31
C GLU A 26 25.70 -1.16 18.42
N GLN A 27 25.26 -1.63 19.59
CA GLN A 27 23.85 -1.96 19.84
C GLN A 27 22.96 -0.73 19.81
N LEU A 28 23.38 0.37 20.45
CA LEU A 28 22.67 1.64 20.38
C LEU A 28 22.56 2.12 18.93
N GLN A 29 23.63 2.06 18.14
CA GLN A 29 23.62 2.46 16.72
C GLN A 29 22.61 1.64 15.89
N ALA A 30 22.50 0.34 16.14
CA ALA A 30 21.54 -0.52 15.45
C ALA A 30 20.09 -0.13 15.78
N VAL A 31 19.78 0.10 17.05
CA VAL A 31 18.43 0.50 17.52
C VAL A 31 18.09 1.92 17.07
N THR A 32 19.03 2.85 17.10
CA THR A 32 18.85 4.22 16.58
C THR A 32 18.57 4.22 15.08
N LYS A 33 19.32 3.43 14.30
CA LYS A 33 19.09 3.31 12.85
C LYS A 33 17.68 2.80 12.56
N TYR A 34 17.19 1.84 13.34
CA TYR A 34 15.82 1.35 13.26
C TYR A 34 14.77 2.43 13.61
N MET A 35 14.99 3.21 14.67
CA MET A 35 14.10 4.33 15.05
C MET A 35 14.00 5.42 13.96
N VAL A 36 15.12 5.75 13.32
CA VAL A 36 15.22 6.84 12.33
C VAL A 36 14.70 6.41 10.96
N THR A 37 14.93 5.16 10.54
CA THR A 37 14.50 4.66 9.22
C THR A 37 13.10 4.06 9.19
N GLY A 38 12.55 3.69 10.36
CA GLY A 38 11.25 3.02 10.49
C GLY A 38 10.04 3.92 10.78
N ASN A 39 10.15 5.25 10.61
CA ASN A 39 9.10 6.24 10.91
C ASN A 39 8.49 6.15 12.33
N ALA A 40 9.21 5.57 13.31
CA ALA A 40 8.65 5.29 14.64
C ALA A 40 8.26 6.55 15.42
N LEU A 41 9.04 7.63 15.27
CA LEU A 41 8.79 8.92 15.92
C LEU A 41 7.64 9.72 15.27
N HIS A 42 7.34 9.51 13.99
CA HIS A 42 6.25 10.21 13.28
C HIS A 42 4.85 9.81 13.76
N ARG A 43 4.75 8.74 14.56
CA ARG A 43 3.49 8.28 15.16
C ARG A 43 3.17 8.99 16.48
N ILE A 44 4.17 9.65 17.08
CA ILE A 44 3.98 10.44 18.29
C ILE A 44 3.63 11.86 17.88
N GLY A 45 2.34 12.21 17.96
CA GLY A 45 1.80 13.50 17.48
C GLY A 45 2.32 14.74 18.23
N THR A 46 3.11 14.58 19.28
CA THR A 46 3.77 15.65 20.05
C THR A 46 5.24 15.83 19.68
N VAL A 47 5.85 14.94 18.87
CA VAL A 47 7.25 15.06 18.42
C VAL A 47 7.30 15.77 17.06
N HIS A 48 7.96 16.92 17.00
CA HIS A 48 8.11 17.65 15.73
C HIS A 48 9.34 17.22 14.93
N PHE A 49 10.45 16.90 15.63
CA PHE A 49 11.63 16.25 15.06
C PHE A 49 12.43 15.58 16.17
N GLY A 50 13.15 14.50 15.87
CA GLY A 50 14.07 13.86 16.81
C GLY A 50 15.41 13.56 16.15
N ARG A 51 16.52 14.03 16.75
CA ARG A 51 17.89 13.76 16.30
C ARG A 51 18.65 13.01 17.36
N PHE A 52 19.18 11.84 16.99
CA PHE A 52 20.03 11.06 17.86
C PHE A 52 21.50 11.28 17.52
N MET A 53 22.34 11.30 18.55
CA MET A 53 23.77 11.56 18.40
C MET A 53 24.61 10.77 19.40
N PHE A 54 25.82 10.42 18.96
CA PHE A 54 26.81 9.77 19.80
C PHE A 54 27.88 10.80 20.16
N LEU A 55 28.00 11.09 21.44
CA LEU A 55 28.84 12.17 21.94
C LEU A 55 30.08 11.62 22.63
N ASN A 56 31.23 12.12 22.21
CA ASN A 56 32.48 11.94 22.93
C ASN A 56 32.76 13.21 23.73
N LEU A 57 32.57 13.14 25.04
CA LEU A 57 32.81 14.26 25.94
C LEU A 57 34.27 14.35 26.43
N ASN A 58 35.12 13.38 26.07
CA ASN A 58 36.55 13.46 26.33
C ASN A 58 37.24 14.36 25.29
N ARG A 59 37.47 15.62 25.67
CA ARG A 59 38.06 16.64 24.78
C ARG A 59 39.53 16.42 24.47
N ASP A 60 40.22 15.56 25.24
CA ASP A 60 41.65 15.31 25.10
C ASP A 60 41.96 14.17 24.10
N ASP A 61 40.98 13.31 23.77
CA ASP A 61 41.10 12.27 22.73
C ASP A 61 39.80 12.15 21.91
N PRO A 62 39.63 12.99 20.87
CA PRO A 62 38.44 12.98 20.01
C PRO A 62 38.30 11.70 19.15
N LYS A 63 39.30 10.82 19.12
CA LYS A 63 39.23 9.52 18.41
C LYS A 63 38.77 8.37 19.31
N SER A 64 38.56 8.63 20.60
CA SER A 64 37.99 7.64 21.53
C SER A 64 36.51 7.37 21.23
N LEU A 65 36.02 6.22 21.71
CA LEU A 65 34.63 5.81 21.49
C LEU A 65 33.66 6.81 22.15
N PRO A 66 32.46 6.99 21.59
CA PRO A 66 31.42 7.77 22.24
C PRO A 66 31.15 7.25 23.65
N THR A 67 31.03 8.16 24.61
CA THR A 67 30.74 7.85 26.01
C THR A 67 29.30 8.20 26.38
N HIS A 68 28.64 9.02 25.56
CA HIS A 68 27.27 9.50 25.81
C HIS A 68 26.40 9.33 24.56
N TYR A 69 25.12 9.09 24.80
CA TYR A 69 24.08 8.99 23.81
C TYR A 69 23.12 10.17 23.99
N GLY A 70 22.87 10.91 22.91
CA GLY A 70 22.04 12.11 22.91
C GLY A 70 20.79 11.95 22.07
N LEU A 71 19.68 12.53 22.53
CA LEU A 71 18.44 12.75 21.78
C LEU A 71 18.04 14.22 21.89
N LEU A 72 18.02 14.93 20.76
CA LEU A 72 17.57 16.31 20.66
C LEU A 72 16.22 16.35 19.95
N THR A 73 15.23 16.97 20.57
CA THR A 73 13.86 16.99 20.07
C THR A 73 13.12 18.24 20.53
N THR A 74 12.01 18.54 19.87
CA THR A 74 11.07 19.58 20.29
C THR A 74 9.66 19.04 20.37
N TYR A 75 8.89 19.55 21.33
CA TYR A 75 7.58 19.03 21.64
C TYR A 75 6.57 20.08 22.05
N ASP A 76 5.30 19.72 21.94
CA ASP A 76 4.17 20.54 22.39
C ASP A 76 3.58 20.01 23.70
N GLY A 77 3.14 20.91 24.58
CA GLY A 77 2.41 20.53 25.80
C GLY A 77 3.31 20.46 27.04
N THR A 78 2.86 19.79 28.09
CA THR A 78 3.68 19.68 29.31
C THR A 78 4.79 18.66 29.11
N PHE A 79 5.93 18.86 29.80
CA PHE A 79 7.05 17.92 29.76
C PHE A 79 6.60 16.50 30.11
N ASP A 80 5.75 16.36 31.13
CA ASP A 80 5.34 15.04 31.63
C ASP A 80 4.44 14.33 30.60
N ASP A 81 3.47 15.02 30.01
CA ASP A 81 2.62 14.44 28.96
C ASP A 81 3.46 14.02 27.74
N TYR A 82 4.44 14.84 27.36
CA TYR A 82 5.34 14.54 26.26
C TYR A 82 6.20 13.30 26.51
N ILE A 83 6.82 13.20 27.68
CA ILE A 83 7.64 12.03 28.01
C ILE A 83 6.75 10.78 28.12
N LEU A 84 5.54 10.94 28.64
CA LEU A 84 4.56 9.86 28.73
C LEU A 84 4.06 9.41 27.35
N ASP A 85 4.02 10.26 26.33
CA ASP A 85 3.69 9.83 24.97
C ASP A 85 4.68 8.79 24.41
N PHE A 86 5.97 8.88 24.75
CA PHE A 86 6.94 7.84 24.40
C PHE A 86 6.70 6.53 25.15
N VAL A 87 6.09 6.60 26.33
CA VAL A 87 5.73 5.44 27.13
C VAL A 87 4.43 4.82 26.59
N HIS A 88 3.46 5.66 26.24
CA HIS A 88 2.14 5.28 25.76
C HIS A 88 2.17 4.76 24.32
N ASP A 89 3.03 5.30 23.45
CA ASP A 89 3.37 4.64 22.19
C ASP A 89 4.20 3.38 22.51
N THR A 90 3.50 2.27 22.49
CA THR A 90 4.02 0.98 22.89
C THR A 90 5.21 0.55 22.01
N SER A 91 5.27 0.96 20.74
CA SER A 91 6.39 0.67 19.85
C SER A 91 7.64 1.46 20.23
N VAL A 92 7.47 2.75 20.54
CA VAL A 92 8.56 3.65 20.88
C VAL A 92 9.07 3.39 22.30
N GLY A 93 8.18 3.15 23.27
CA GLY A 93 8.58 2.83 24.63
C GLY A 93 9.42 1.56 24.73
N ARG A 94 9.23 0.59 23.82
CA ARG A 94 10.09 -0.62 23.76
C ARG A 94 11.47 -0.32 23.22
N LEU A 95 11.57 0.58 22.25
CA LEU A 95 12.86 1.05 21.75
C LEU A 95 13.61 1.79 22.85
N PHE A 96 12.89 2.57 23.68
CA PHE A 96 13.45 3.14 24.90
C PHE A 96 13.88 2.09 25.92
N ASN A 97 13.16 0.98 26.10
CA ASN A 97 13.64 -0.12 26.97
C ASN A 97 14.98 -0.69 26.50
N VAL A 98 15.16 -0.86 25.19
CA VAL A 98 16.42 -1.35 24.62
C VAL A 98 17.52 -0.29 24.79
N ILE A 99 17.24 0.98 24.46
CA ILE A 99 18.19 2.09 24.66
C ILE A 99 18.64 2.12 26.13
N LEU A 100 17.71 2.20 27.07
CA LEU A 100 17.99 2.28 28.50
C LEU A 100 18.70 1.04 29.05
N SER A 101 18.57 -0.13 28.41
CA SER A 101 19.35 -1.32 28.79
C SER A 101 20.85 -1.13 28.57
N HIS A 102 21.25 -0.22 27.67
CA HIS A 102 22.63 0.16 27.37
C HIS A 102 23.06 1.51 27.98
N ILE A 103 22.17 2.20 28.71
CA ILE A 103 22.44 3.48 29.38
C ILE A 103 22.72 3.27 30.87
N GLU A 104 23.81 3.88 31.36
CA GLU A 104 24.17 3.82 32.77
C GLU A 104 23.26 4.75 33.58
N TYR A 105 22.74 4.25 34.71
CA TYR A 105 21.94 5.06 35.63
C TYR A 105 22.04 4.53 37.07
N ASP A 106 21.85 5.41 38.04
CA ASP A 106 21.82 5.05 39.46
C ASP A 106 20.43 4.55 39.86
N GLU A 107 20.25 3.23 39.85
CA GLU A 107 18.99 2.58 40.24
C GLU A 107 18.59 2.89 41.70
N LYS A 108 19.53 3.24 42.59
CA LYS A 108 19.18 3.65 43.97
C LYS A 108 18.56 5.04 44.02
N ARG A 109 18.90 5.90 43.05
CA ARG A 109 18.37 7.27 42.95
C ARG A 109 17.01 7.30 42.25
N PHE A 110 16.85 6.56 41.16
CA PHE A 110 15.66 6.64 40.31
C PHE A 110 14.69 5.46 40.47
N GLY A 111 15.11 4.37 41.11
CA GLY A 111 14.39 3.09 41.01
C GLY A 111 14.58 2.42 39.64
N PRO A 112 13.87 1.32 39.36
CA PRO A 112 13.91 0.69 38.05
C PRO A 112 13.23 1.59 37.01
N VAL A 113 13.94 1.98 35.95
CA VAL A 113 13.38 2.79 34.85
C VAL A 113 12.99 1.95 33.64
N ILE A 114 13.34 0.66 33.64
CA ILE A 114 12.97 -0.32 32.62
C ILE A 114 12.12 -1.45 33.22
N PRO A 115 11.04 -1.89 32.55
CA PRO A 115 10.48 -1.31 31.34
C PRO A 115 9.75 0.02 31.62
N VAL A 116 9.91 1.02 30.75
CA VAL A 116 9.36 2.38 30.91
C VAL A 116 7.83 2.38 31.03
N GLN A 117 7.15 1.38 30.45
CA GLN A 117 5.70 1.20 30.56
C GLN A 117 5.24 0.79 31.97
N LYS A 118 6.12 0.14 32.74
CA LYS A 118 5.84 -0.28 34.12
C LYS A 118 6.25 0.77 35.13
N TYR A 119 7.28 1.55 34.79
CA TYR A 119 7.86 2.59 35.65
C TYR A 119 7.83 3.96 34.95
N PRO A 120 6.64 4.44 34.54
CA PRO A 120 6.51 5.66 33.74
C PRO A 120 6.97 6.90 34.50
N LEU A 121 6.70 6.97 35.81
CA LEU A 121 7.07 8.12 36.64
C LEU A 121 8.57 8.15 36.89
N GLU A 122 9.17 7.00 37.17
CA GLU A 122 10.63 6.85 37.31
C GLU A 122 11.35 7.16 36.00
N PHE A 123 10.76 6.78 34.86
CA PHE A 123 11.28 7.15 33.54
C PHE A 123 11.17 8.66 33.29
N VAL A 124 10.04 9.30 33.60
CA VAL A 124 9.89 10.76 33.50
C VAL A 124 10.94 11.48 34.34
N GLU A 125 11.12 11.09 35.60
CA GLU A 125 12.12 11.68 36.49
C GLU A 125 13.56 11.43 36.02
N PHE A 126 13.81 10.25 35.44
CA PHE A 126 15.09 9.94 34.81
C PHE A 126 15.35 10.85 33.60
N ILE A 127 14.38 11.07 32.72
CA ILE A 127 14.53 11.95 31.55
C ILE A 127 14.69 13.41 31.97
N LYS A 128 13.93 13.89 32.97
CA LYS A 128 14.13 15.24 33.56
C LYS A 128 15.54 15.44 34.07
N ALA A 129 16.10 14.44 34.74
CA ALA A 129 17.44 14.53 35.32
C ALA A 129 18.58 14.53 34.28
N HIS A 130 18.29 14.16 33.03
CA HIS A 130 19.25 14.08 31.93
C HIS A 130 18.92 15.04 30.77
N ASP A 131 17.93 15.93 30.95
CA ASP A 131 17.65 17.03 30.03
C ASP A 131 18.62 18.19 30.29
N GLU A 132 19.34 18.61 29.25
CA GLU A 132 20.28 19.73 29.28
C GLU A 132 19.61 21.00 28.72
N PRO A 133 19.27 22.00 29.55
CA PRO A 133 18.51 23.16 29.09
C PRO A 133 19.32 24.05 28.13
N THR A 134 18.70 24.48 27.02
CA THR A 134 19.31 25.45 26.08
C THR A 134 19.09 26.89 26.53
N ALA A 135 20.15 27.69 26.56
CA ALA A 135 20.09 29.10 26.97
C ALA A 135 19.35 30.03 25.98
N ASN A 136 19.22 29.66 24.70
CA ASN A 136 18.55 30.46 23.67
C ASN A 136 17.66 29.55 22.79
N TRP A 137 16.34 29.74 22.87
CA TRP A 137 15.34 29.12 21.98
C TRP A 137 14.51 30.21 21.28
N TYR A 138 14.43 30.18 19.95
CA TYR A 138 13.70 31.19 19.18
C TYR A 138 12.26 30.72 18.92
N SER A 139 11.25 31.53 19.32
CA SER A 139 9.83 31.33 18.98
C SER A 139 9.23 32.65 18.49
N ALA A 140 8.51 32.60 17.36
CA ALA A 140 7.83 33.75 16.77
C ALA A 140 6.58 34.18 17.57
N TYR A 141 5.95 33.27 18.31
CA TYR A 141 4.75 33.51 19.13
C TYR A 141 4.91 32.84 20.50
N GLN A 142 5.41 33.58 21.49
CA GLN A 142 5.85 33.01 22.78
C GLN A 142 4.72 32.47 23.65
N ASN A 143 3.48 32.92 23.45
CA ASN A 143 2.34 32.62 24.33
C ASN A 143 1.15 31.99 23.60
N LEU A 144 1.30 31.63 22.32
CA LEU A 144 0.23 31.03 21.52
C LEU A 144 0.66 29.64 21.09
N SER A 145 -0.23 28.67 21.27
CA SER A 145 0.01 27.34 20.70
C SER A 145 -0.17 27.37 19.19
N VAL A 146 0.42 26.40 18.48
CA VAL A 146 0.16 26.20 17.04
C VAL A 146 -1.33 26.00 16.79
N ARG A 147 -2.05 25.39 17.75
CA ARG A 147 -3.50 25.22 17.68
C ARG A 147 -4.26 26.54 17.89
N ASP A 148 -3.76 27.49 18.66
CA ASP A 148 -4.37 28.81 18.80
C ASP A 148 -4.18 29.63 17.51
N VAL A 149 -3.00 29.54 16.90
CA VAL A 149 -2.73 30.15 15.58
C VAL A 149 -3.57 29.47 14.49
N TRP A 150 -3.70 28.14 14.53
CA TRP A 150 -4.52 27.34 13.63
C TRP A 150 -6.02 27.60 13.82
N ASN A 151 -6.53 27.58 15.05
CA ASN A 151 -7.94 27.82 15.36
C ASN A 151 -8.34 29.27 15.08
N ALA A 152 -7.46 30.24 15.32
CA ALA A 152 -7.70 31.64 14.93
C ALA A 152 -7.81 31.79 13.40
N TYR A 153 -7.11 30.94 12.64
CA TYR A 153 -7.23 30.84 11.18
C TYR A 153 -8.51 30.10 10.74
N HIS A 154 -8.84 28.96 11.35
CA HIS A 154 -9.90 28.03 10.91
C HIS A 154 -11.30 28.31 11.54
N TRP A 155 -11.41 29.15 12.58
CA TRP A 155 -12.71 29.58 13.13
C TRP A 155 -13.58 30.30 12.10
N ARG A 156 -12.95 31.03 11.17
CA ARG A 156 -13.66 31.67 10.05
C ARG A 156 -14.27 30.66 9.07
N GLU A 157 -13.65 29.50 8.89
CA GLU A 157 -14.09 28.46 7.95
C GLU A 157 -15.25 27.65 8.52
N HIS A 158 -15.15 27.20 9.78
CA HIS A 158 -16.23 26.46 10.44
C HIS A 158 -17.51 27.28 10.63
N ALA A 159 -17.39 28.60 10.85
CA ALA A 159 -18.54 29.50 10.89
C ALA A 159 -19.21 29.62 9.51
N LEU A 160 -18.44 29.58 8.41
CA LEU A 160 -18.93 29.70 7.04
C LEU A 160 -19.61 28.40 6.56
N ASP A 161 -19.07 27.24 6.92
CA ASP A 161 -19.65 25.92 6.63
C ASP A 161 -20.99 25.72 7.35
N PHE A 162 -21.05 26.10 8.62
CA PHE A 162 -22.28 26.05 9.40
C PHE A 162 -23.34 27.02 8.85
N MET A 163 -22.92 28.20 8.36
CA MET A 163 -23.80 29.15 7.68
C MET A 163 -24.34 28.60 6.37
N THR A 164 -23.50 27.92 5.58
CA THR A 164 -23.89 27.30 4.31
C THR A 164 -24.89 26.16 4.56
N ALA A 165 -24.61 25.28 5.52
CA ALA A 165 -25.53 24.20 5.89
C ALA A 165 -26.87 24.72 6.43
N LEU A 166 -26.87 25.81 7.22
CA LEU A 166 -28.09 26.47 7.69
C LEU A 166 -28.88 27.12 6.55
N GLN A 167 -28.19 27.72 5.57
CA GLN A 167 -28.81 28.33 4.40
C GLN A 167 -29.46 27.26 3.50
N GLU A 168 -28.76 26.15 3.25
CA GLU A 168 -29.26 25.01 2.48
C GLU A 168 -30.44 24.33 3.17
N PHE A 169 -30.38 24.17 4.49
CA PHE A 169 -31.50 23.65 5.28
C PHE A 169 -32.72 24.58 5.24
N ARG A 170 -32.50 25.90 5.29
CA ARG A 170 -33.56 26.91 5.14
C ARG A 170 -34.19 26.87 3.74
N ASP A 171 -33.39 26.67 2.70
CA ASP A 171 -33.90 26.62 1.33
C ASP A 171 -34.55 25.27 0.99
N PHE A 172 -34.10 24.18 1.61
CA PHE A 172 -34.75 22.88 1.57
C PHE A 172 -36.13 22.90 2.27
N THR A 173 -36.21 23.52 3.45
CA THR A 173 -37.48 23.63 4.19
C THR A 173 -38.50 24.49 3.45
N LYS A 174 -38.08 25.54 2.73
CA LYS A 174 -38.94 26.34 1.82
C LYS A 174 -39.51 25.57 0.63
N ARG A 175 -38.80 24.54 0.14
CA ARG A 175 -39.16 23.76 -1.05
C ARG A 175 -40.03 22.54 -0.75
N THR A 176 -40.23 22.22 0.52
CA THR A 176 -40.96 21.01 0.96
C THR A 176 -42.29 21.36 1.65
N PRO A 177 -43.27 20.43 1.70
CA PRO A 177 -44.55 20.65 2.40
C PRO A 177 -44.40 20.98 3.90
N LEU A 178 -43.24 20.64 4.48
CA LEU A 178 -42.78 21.04 5.83
C LEU A 178 -42.88 22.56 6.05
N TRP A 179 -42.68 23.38 5.02
CA TRP A 179 -42.83 24.83 5.06
C TRP A 179 -44.19 25.29 5.60
N ARG A 180 -45.26 24.56 5.29
CA ARG A 180 -46.63 24.93 5.71
C ARG A 180 -46.95 24.55 7.15
N LEU A 181 -46.15 23.66 7.76
CA LEU A 181 -46.35 23.15 9.12
C LEU A 181 -45.62 24.00 10.17
N MET A 182 -44.50 24.62 9.80
CA MET A 182 -43.81 25.61 10.65
C MET A 182 -44.46 26.98 10.47
N LYS A 183 -45.24 27.43 11.45
CA LYS A 183 -45.92 28.74 11.38
C LYS A 183 -44.88 29.86 11.23
N PHE A 184 -45.07 30.70 10.21
CA PHE A 184 -44.15 31.76 9.74
C PHE A 184 -43.53 32.64 10.85
N GLU A 185 -44.28 32.96 11.91
CA GLU A 185 -43.82 33.78 13.04
C GLU A 185 -42.79 33.11 13.96
N GLN A 186 -42.85 31.78 14.13
CA GLN A 186 -41.89 31.06 14.97
C GLN A 186 -40.55 30.87 14.26
N GLU A 187 -40.60 30.73 12.93
CA GLU A 187 -39.45 30.60 12.07
C GLU A 187 -38.64 31.89 11.99
N GLU A 188 -39.31 33.03 11.82
CA GLU A 188 -38.63 34.33 11.74
C GLU A 188 -37.93 34.69 13.05
N ARG A 189 -38.53 34.34 14.20
CA ARG A 189 -37.90 34.53 15.52
C ARG A 189 -36.70 33.62 15.71
N PHE A 190 -36.79 32.36 15.29
CA PHE A 190 -35.66 31.42 15.35
C PHE A 190 -34.48 31.90 14.50
N TRP A 191 -34.74 32.27 13.24
CA TRP A 191 -33.68 32.72 12.34
C TRP A 191 -33.08 34.07 12.74
N ARG A 192 -33.88 35.02 13.26
CA ARG A 192 -33.36 36.28 13.80
C ARG A 192 -32.51 36.06 15.05
N ALA A 193 -32.88 35.12 15.92
CA ALA A 193 -32.11 34.79 17.12
C ALA A 193 -30.78 34.08 16.78
N ALA A 194 -30.79 33.16 15.80
CA ALA A 194 -29.60 32.47 15.31
C ALA A 194 -28.63 33.44 14.61
N THR A 195 -29.14 34.32 13.75
CA THR A 195 -28.31 35.32 13.04
C THR A 195 -27.66 36.31 14.02
N ARG A 196 -28.42 36.81 15.00
CA ARG A 196 -27.91 37.75 16.01
C ARG A 196 -26.85 37.13 16.92
N PHE A 197 -27.03 35.88 17.33
CA PHE A 197 -26.04 35.13 18.11
C PHE A 197 -24.72 34.98 17.36
N MET A 198 -24.77 34.79 16.04
CA MET A 198 -23.60 34.63 15.17
C MET A 198 -22.88 35.97 14.92
N GLU A 199 -23.61 37.07 14.76
CA GLU A 199 -23.03 38.43 14.68
C GLU A 199 -22.31 38.86 15.97
N GLU A 200 -22.84 38.45 17.13
CA GLU A 200 -22.25 38.75 18.44
C GLU A 200 -21.00 37.89 18.72
N THR A 201 -20.89 36.68 18.16
CA THR A 201 -19.75 35.76 18.32
C THR A 201 -18.67 35.90 17.23
N ALA A 202 -18.96 36.53 16.09
CA ALA A 202 -18.00 36.75 15.00
C ALA A 202 -17.20 38.07 15.09
N ARG A 203 -17.33 38.85 16.18
CA ARG A 203 -16.52 40.08 16.36
C ARG A 203 -15.02 39.73 16.49
N PRO A 204 -14.11 40.45 15.80
CA PRO A 204 -12.67 40.20 15.88
C PRO A 204 -12.12 40.36 17.32
N LEU A 205 -11.24 39.46 17.73
CA LEU A 205 -10.54 39.49 19.03
C LEU A 205 -9.57 40.69 19.21
N ASP A 206 -9.22 41.39 18.13
CA ASP A 206 -8.13 42.37 18.12
C ASP A 206 -8.56 43.85 18.03
N GLN A 207 -9.84 44.20 18.21
CA GLN A 207 -10.22 45.61 18.31
C GLN A 207 -10.27 46.08 19.77
N PRO A 208 -9.52 47.13 20.14
CA PRO A 208 -9.66 47.74 21.45
C PRO A 208 -11.03 48.39 21.55
N THR A 209 -11.86 47.93 22.50
CA THR A 209 -13.04 48.69 22.88
C THR A 209 -12.60 49.87 23.73
N ASP A 210 -12.77 51.08 23.20
CA ASP A 210 -12.72 52.31 24.01
C ASP A 210 -13.73 52.19 25.15
N GLY A 211 -13.24 52.19 26.39
CA GLY A 211 -14.08 52.21 27.59
C GLY A 211 -13.90 51.04 28.56
N GLY A 212 -12.68 50.82 29.05
CA GLY A 212 -12.38 50.72 30.49
C GLY A 212 -13.15 49.78 31.45
N GLN A 213 -13.99 48.85 31.01
CA GLN A 213 -14.60 47.84 31.90
C GLN A 213 -14.59 46.45 31.27
N ASN A 214 -13.76 45.56 31.83
CA ASN A 214 -13.75 44.13 31.54
C ASN A 214 -15.04 43.48 32.08
N ASN A 215 -16.09 43.44 31.27
CA ASN A 215 -17.17 42.46 31.39
C ASN A 215 -17.03 41.47 30.23
N ARG A 216 -15.97 40.66 30.26
CA ARG A 216 -15.78 39.55 29.33
C ARG A 216 -16.46 38.31 29.91
N PRO A 217 -17.30 37.58 29.15
CA PRO A 217 -17.80 36.29 29.61
C PRO A 217 -16.62 35.33 29.79
N THR A 218 -16.58 34.60 30.90
CA THR A 218 -15.56 33.55 31.09
C THR A 218 -15.89 32.33 30.22
N LEU A 219 -14.89 31.45 30.01
CA LEU A 219 -15.10 30.20 29.27
C LEU A 219 -16.23 29.37 29.91
N ASP A 220 -16.28 29.36 31.24
CA ASP A 220 -17.31 28.68 32.03
C ASP A 220 -18.71 29.28 31.80
N GLU A 221 -18.82 30.60 31.63
CA GLU A 221 -20.10 31.27 31.33
C GLU A 221 -20.58 30.97 29.90
N LEU A 222 -19.65 30.74 28.97
CA LEU A 222 -19.95 30.32 27.60
C LEU A 222 -20.34 28.84 27.53
N GLU A 223 -19.67 27.97 28.28
CA GLU A 223 -20.04 26.55 28.42
C GLU A 223 -21.42 26.38 29.06
N LEU A 224 -21.73 27.12 30.14
CA LEU A 224 -23.05 27.08 30.78
C LEU A 224 -24.17 27.56 29.84
N ALA A 225 -23.91 28.58 29.04
CA ALA A 225 -24.86 29.07 28.03
C ALA A 225 -25.07 28.05 26.89
N PHE A 226 -24.05 27.25 26.59
CA PHE A 226 -24.09 26.17 25.61
C PHE A 226 -24.90 24.97 26.12
N GLU A 227 -24.65 24.51 27.34
CA GLU A 227 -25.35 23.39 27.96
C GLU A 227 -26.85 23.68 28.12
N GLU A 228 -27.21 24.89 28.57
CA GLU A 228 -28.60 25.30 28.74
C GLU A 228 -29.35 25.37 27.40
N ARG A 229 -28.68 25.78 26.31
CA ARG A 229 -29.27 25.81 24.96
C ARG A 229 -29.32 24.45 24.29
N GLU A 230 -28.33 23.58 24.50
CA GLU A 230 -28.36 22.19 24.05
C GLU A 230 -29.53 21.44 24.72
N ARG A 231 -29.79 21.71 26.01
CA ARG A 231 -30.93 21.18 26.75
C ARG A 231 -32.27 21.64 26.16
N GLN A 232 -32.38 22.92 25.78
CA GLN A 232 -33.58 23.47 25.13
C GLN A 232 -33.80 22.89 23.72
N LEU A 233 -32.73 22.65 22.95
CA LEU A 233 -32.77 22.00 21.65
C LEU A 233 -33.17 20.51 21.74
N LYS A 234 -32.68 19.79 22.76
CA LYS A 234 -33.08 18.39 23.04
C LYS A 234 -34.56 18.26 23.40
N VAL A 235 -35.14 19.24 24.10
CA VAL A 235 -36.59 19.29 24.40
C VAL A 235 -37.43 19.55 23.14
N LEU A 236 -36.91 20.32 22.18
CA LEU A 236 -37.52 20.53 20.86
C LEU A 236 -37.40 19.29 19.95
N ALA A 237 -36.29 18.55 20.04
CA ALA A 237 -36.02 17.34 19.25
C ALA A 237 -37.00 16.19 19.52
N VAL A 238 -37.53 16.06 20.75
CA VAL A 238 -38.52 15.03 21.11
C VAL A 238 -39.90 15.27 20.46
N LYS A 239 -40.18 16.48 19.96
CA LYS A 239 -41.48 16.83 19.34
C LYS A 239 -41.52 16.67 17.82
N ILE A 240 -40.42 16.26 17.17
CA ILE A 240 -40.32 16.18 15.71
C ILE A 240 -40.00 14.73 15.30
N PRO A 241 -40.96 13.96 14.74
CA PRO A 241 -40.75 12.57 14.32
C PRO A 241 -39.72 12.35 13.18
N ALA A 242 -39.02 13.40 12.71
CA ALA A 242 -38.20 13.37 11.50
C ALA A 242 -36.72 12.98 11.73
N ILE A 243 -36.24 12.91 12.98
CA ILE A 243 -34.82 12.64 13.27
C ILE A 243 -34.42 11.20 12.90
N GLU A 244 -35.37 10.25 12.87
CA GLU A 244 -35.12 8.89 12.38
C GLU A 244 -34.75 8.82 10.88
N THR A 245 -35.11 9.86 10.11
CA THR A 245 -34.81 9.93 8.67
C THR A 245 -33.43 10.55 8.41
N VAL A 246 -33.00 11.49 9.25
CA VAL A 246 -31.66 12.12 9.16
C VAL A 246 -30.56 11.13 9.55
N GLY A 247 -30.78 10.32 10.59
CA GLY A 247 -29.86 9.23 10.94
C GLY A 247 -29.73 8.16 9.85
N ARG A 248 -30.76 7.97 9.02
CA ARG A 248 -30.68 7.08 7.84
C ARG A 248 -29.98 7.73 6.64
N LEU A 249 -29.99 9.05 6.52
CA LEU A 249 -29.33 9.80 5.45
C LEU A 249 -27.83 10.03 5.72
N GLU A 250 -27.42 10.28 6.96
CA GLU A 250 -26.00 10.25 7.34
C GLU A 250 -25.39 8.85 7.20
N LEU A 251 -26.18 7.81 7.52
CA LEU A 251 -25.79 6.43 7.24
C LEU A 251 -25.69 6.20 5.73
N ALA A 252 -26.61 6.71 4.92
CA ALA A 252 -26.56 6.62 3.45
C ALA A 252 -25.35 7.35 2.82
N ALA A 253 -24.97 8.52 3.35
CA ALA A 253 -23.78 9.27 2.93
C ALA A 253 -22.47 8.56 3.35
N ARG A 254 -22.41 7.95 4.54
CA ARG A 254 -21.31 7.04 4.94
C ARG A 254 -21.32 5.74 4.13
N ILE A 255 -22.49 5.27 3.67
CA ILE A 255 -22.64 4.10 2.79
C ILE A 255 -22.11 4.40 1.37
N GLU A 256 -22.26 5.61 0.83
CA GLU A 256 -21.70 5.99 -0.47
C GLU A 256 -20.15 6.04 -0.52
N PHE A 257 -19.49 6.29 0.63
CA PHE A 257 -18.03 6.27 0.75
C PHE A 257 -17.46 4.88 1.09
N THR A 258 -18.27 3.93 1.54
CA THR A 258 -17.81 2.62 2.02
C THR A 258 -18.06 1.46 1.05
N ASN A 259 -18.97 1.59 0.08
CA ASN A 259 -19.20 0.51 -0.89
C ASN A 259 -18.33 0.70 -2.15
N PRO A 260 -17.48 -0.27 -2.54
CA PRO A 260 -16.60 -0.10 -3.69
C PRO A 260 -17.40 -0.02 -4.98
N LYS A 261 -17.08 0.97 -5.83
CA LYS A 261 -17.66 1.09 -7.17
C LYS A 261 -16.93 0.16 -8.13
N PHE A 262 -17.28 -1.13 -8.08
CA PHE A 262 -16.61 -2.17 -8.87
C PHE A 262 -16.73 -1.97 -10.39
N ASP A 263 -17.74 -1.23 -10.83
CA ASP A 263 -17.93 -0.81 -12.22
C ASP A 263 -16.92 0.27 -12.66
N ASP A 264 -16.30 0.97 -11.72
CA ASP A 264 -15.28 2.00 -11.98
C ASP A 264 -13.85 1.49 -11.77
N ILE A 265 -13.68 0.28 -11.24
CA ILE A 265 -12.37 -0.36 -11.09
C ILE A 265 -12.15 -1.26 -12.32
N GLN A 266 -11.03 -1.10 -13.01
CA GLN A 266 -10.66 -2.01 -14.11
C GLN A 266 -10.64 -3.48 -13.64
N GLY A 267 -11.10 -4.41 -14.47
CA GLY A 267 -11.15 -5.85 -14.17
C GLY A 267 -9.76 -6.46 -14.01
N ASN A 268 -9.69 -7.75 -13.65
CA ASN A 268 -8.43 -8.45 -13.35
C ASN A 268 -7.60 -7.90 -12.18
N THR A 269 -7.93 -6.73 -11.63
CA THR A 269 -7.23 -6.13 -10.48
C THR A 269 -7.61 -6.90 -9.21
N ILE A 270 -8.81 -6.67 -8.68
CA ILE A 270 -9.35 -7.31 -7.47
C ILE A 270 -10.04 -8.65 -7.75
N ARG A 271 -10.54 -8.86 -8.98
CA ARG A 271 -11.15 -10.11 -9.44
C ARG A 271 -10.42 -10.64 -10.68
N GLY A 272 -9.60 -11.66 -10.50
CA GLY A 272 -8.90 -12.31 -11.62
C GLY A 272 -9.89 -12.94 -12.60
N TYR A 273 -9.67 -12.75 -13.91
CA TYR A 273 -10.61 -13.31 -14.90
C TYR A 273 -10.56 -14.83 -15.00
N GLY A 274 -9.48 -15.50 -14.59
CA GLY A 274 -9.37 -16.96 -14.67
C GLY A 274 -9.33 -17.52 -16.09
N PHE A 275 -9.08 -16.69 -17.11
CA PHE A 275 -8.90 -17.16 -18.48
C PHE A 275 -7.56 -17.90 -18.66
N PRO A 276 -7.50 -18.92 -19.54
CA PRO A 276 -6.30 -19.71 -19.75
C PRO A 276 -5.25 -19.00 -20.62
N PHE A 277 -5.64 -18.08 -21.49
CA PHE A 277 -4.75 -17.38 -22.43
C PHE A 277 -4.71 -15.89 -22.16
N THR A 278 -3.52 -15.30 -22.33
CA THR A 278 -3.27 -13.86 -22.17
C THR A 278 -2.30 -13.38 -23.25
N LYS A 279 -2.46 -12.16 -23.74
CA LYS A 279 -1.43 -11.46 -24.52
C LYS A 279 -1.14 -10.11 -23.87
N TYR A 280 0.14 -9.82 -23.66
CA TYR A 280 0.65 -8.55 -23.17
C TYR A 280 1.18 -7.76 -24.36
N VAL A 281 0.56 -6.64 -24.71
CA VAL A 281 0.95 -5.81 -25.86
C VAL A 281 1.54 -4.50 -25.36
N PHE A 282 2.81 -4.25 -25.69
CA PHE A 282 3.55 -3.08 -25.23
C PHE A 282 3.58 -2.01 -26.31
N VAL A 283 3.17 -0.80 -25.95
CA VAL A 283 2.90 0.28 -26.90
C VAL A 283 3.69 1.53 -26.53
N LYS A 284 4.26 2.18 -27.54
CA LYS A 284 4.86 3.52 -27.47
C LYS A 284 4.01 4.50 -28.26
N PHE A 285 3.76 5.66 -27.68
CA PHE A 285 3.19 6.81 -28.38
C PHE A 285 4.33 7.60 -29.01
N HIS A 286 4.15 8.12 -30.21
CA HIS A 286 5.15 8.98 -30.83
C HIS A 286 4.49 10.06 -31.68
N ASP A 287 5.24 11.13 -31.89
CA ASP A 287 4.87 12.15 -32.87
C ASP A 287 4.94 11.55 -34.28
N GLU A 288 3.91 11.79 -35.08
CA GLU A 288 3.96 11.58 -36.52
C GLU A 288 3.10 12.63 -37.21
N THR A 289 3.52 13.08 -38.39
CA THR A 289 2.74 13.98 -39.23
C THR A 289 1.58 13.20 -39.82
N ASP A 290 0.35 13.67 -39.63
CA ASP A 290 -0.83 13.07 -40.24
C ASP A 290 -0.68 13.15 -41.77
N LEU A 291 -0.36 12.01 -42.40
CA LEU A 291 -0.04 11.88 -43.83
C LEU A 291 -1.16 12.44 -44.74
N ASP A 292 -2.39 12.53 -44.22
CA ASP A 292 -3.58 12.92 -44.97
C ASP A 292 -4.04 14.37 -44.74
N THR A 293 -3.61 15.05 -43.65
CA THR A 293 -4.23 16.35 -43.27
C THR A 293 -3.31 17.57 -43.15
N SER A 294 -2.01 17.47 -43.47
CA SER A 294 -1.02 18.57 -43.37
C SER A 294 -0.90 19.23 -41.97
N LYS A 295 -1.54 18.66 -40.94
CA LYS A 295 -1.50 19.14 -39.55
C LYS A 295 -0.73 18.13 -38.72
N ALA A 296 0.37 18.56 -38.09
CA ALA A 296 1.08 17.74 -37.12
C ALA A 296 0.18 17.50 -35.89
N LYS A 297 0.05 16.25 -35.47
CA LYS A 297 -0.58 15.87 -34.21
C LYS A 297 0.50 15.37 -33.25
N THR A 298 0.36 15.71 -31.96
CA THR A 298 1.31 15.28 -30.93
C THR A 298 1.05 13.83 -30.50
N ALA A 299 2.04 13.17 -29.89
CA ALA A 299 1.91 11.86 -29.27
C ALA A 299 0.70 11.78 -28.33
N ALA A 300 0.45 12.83 -27.54
CA ALA A 300 -0.73 12.96 -26.68
C ALA A 300 -2.03 12.81 -27.48
N GLN A 301 -2.19 13.58 -28.56
CA GLN A 301 -3.42 13.55 -29.38
C GLN A 301 -3.63 12.17 -30.01
N TRP A 302 -2.56 11.53 -30.45
CA TRP A 302 -2.62 10.20 -31.01
C TRP A 302 -2.95 9.12 -29.97
N GLY A 303 -2.33 9.17 -28.79
CA GLY A 303 -2.64 8.28 -27.67
C GLY A 303 -4.11 8.35 -27.27
N LYS A 304 -4.67 9.57 -27.12
CA LYS A 304 -6.09 9.78 -26.78
C LYS A 304 -7.03 9.22 -27.86
N SER A 305 -6.73 9.48 -29.13
CA SER A 305 -7.48 8.97 -30.29
C SER A 305 -7.50 7.44 -30.33
N TRP A 306 -6.33 6.83 -30.12
CA TRP A 306 -6.19 5.38 -30.11
C TRP A 306 -6.95 4.75 -28.93
N LEU A 307 -6.82 5.27 -27.71
CA LEU A 307 -7.61 4.80 -26.56
C LEU A 307 -9.12 4.87 -26.83
N LYS A 308 -9.60 5.96 -27.43
CA LYS A 308 -11.01 6.13 -27.79
C LYS A 308 -11.55 5.03 -28.70
N SER A 309 -10.70 4.39 -29.51
CA SER A 309 -11.11 3.33 -30.44
C SER A 309 -11.51 2.01 -29.75
N PHE A 310 -11.01 1.72 -28.55
CA PHE A 310 -11.24 0.44 -27.87
C PHE A 310 -11.54 0.55 -26.37
N VAL A 311 -11.55 1.74 -25.77
CA VAL A 311 -11.78 1.92 -24.32
C VAL A 311 -13.11 1.31 -23.84
N ARG A 312 -14.11 1.19 -24.73
CA ARG A 312 -15.40 0.53 -24.45
C ARG A 312 -15.31 -1.00 -24.31
N ASP A 313 -14.21 -1.59 -24.77
CA ASP A 313 -13.93 -3.02 -24.65
C ASP A 313 -13.15 -3.36 -23.38
N VAL A 314 -12.66 -2.35 -22.65
CA VAL A 314 -12.06 -2.51 -21.33
C VAL A 314 -13.15 -2.94 -20.36
N ARG A 315 -12.86 -3.97 -19.55
CA ARG A 315 -13.83 -4.55 -18.62
C ARG A 315 -13.54 -4.08 -17.21
N SER A 316 -14.60 -3.91 -16.42
CA SER A 316 -14.54 -3.55 -15.00
C SER A 316 -14.50 -4.78 -14.09
N SER A 317 -14.33 -4.54 -12.79
CA SER A 317 -14.24 -5.54 -11.72
C SER A 317 -15.61 -5.96 -11.16
N VAL A 318 -16.71 -5.66 -11.85
CA VAL A 318 -18.04 -6.17 -11.47
C VAL A 318 -18.04 -7.70 -11.43
N ASP A 319 -18.91 -8.27 -10.61
CA ASP A 319 -19.15 -9.71 -10.65
C ASP A 319 -20.01 -10.03 -11.88
N TRP A 320 -19.37 -10.62 -12.88
CA TRP A 320 -20.02 -10.93 -14.15
C TRP A 320 -20.93 -12.16 -14.07
N GLY A 321 -20.82 -12.99 -13.02
CA GLY A 321 -21.63 -14.21 -12.87
C GLY A 321 -21.70 -15.05 -14.16
N LEU A 322 -22.93 -15.37 -14.59
CA LEU A 322 -23.21 -16.10 -15.83
C LEU A 322 -22.98 -15.28 -17.12
N SER A 323 -22.89 -13.94 -17.00
CA SER A 323 -22.67 -13.00 -18.09
C SER A 323 -21.19 -12.71 -18.34
N LYS A 324 -20.29 -13.57 -17.84
CA LYS A 324 -18.84 -13.43 -18.02
C LYS A 324 -18.48 -13.43 -19.51
N PRO A 325 -17.77 -12.41 -20.01
CA PRO A 325 -17.39 -12.35 -21.41
C PRO A 325 -16.38 -13.46 -21.75
N LYS A 326 -16.20 -13.78 -23.04
CA LYS A 326 -15.19 -14.76 -23.48
C LYS A 326 -13.77 -14.20 -23.56
N SER A 327 -13.67 -12.87 -23.56
CA SER A 327 -12.42 -12.12 -23.56
C SER A 327 -12.58 -10.83 -22.78
N ALA A 328 -11.47 -10.29 -22.31
CA ALA A 328 -11.44 -9.04 -21.56
C ALA A 328 -10.13 -8.29 -21.78
N ILE A 329 -10.20 -6.97 -21.71
CA ILE A 329 -9.06 -6.07 -21.90
C ILE A 329 -8.85 -5.25 -20.62
N ASN A 330 -7.57 -5.03 -20.28
CA ASN A 330 -7.12 -4.07 -19.30
C ASN A 330 -6.03 -3.16 -19.90
N VAL A 331 -5.94 -1.94 -19.40
CA VAL A 331 -5.00 -0.92 -19.86
C VAL A 331 -4.27 -0.33 -18.66
N ALA A 332 -2.95 -0.21 -18.78
CA ALA A 332 -2.09 0.39 -17.77
C ALA A 332 -1.01 1.25 -18.44
N PHE A 333 -0.49 2.25 -17.73
CA PHE A 333 0.46 3.23 -18.28
C PHE A 333 1.71 3.31 -17.41
N THR A 334 2.88 3.44 -18.02
CA THR A 334 4.10 3.84 -17.30
C THR A 334 4.02 5.33 -16.95
N TYR A 335 4.94 5.82 -16.11
CA TYR A 335 5.05 7.26 -15.86
C TYR A 335 5.29 8.05 -17.15
N GLU A 336 6.24 7.60 -17.98
CA GLU A 336 6.53 8.20 -19.29
C GLU A 336 5.31 8.18 -20.21
N GLY A 337 4.52 7.10 -20.20
CA GLY A 337 3.29 7.05 -20.98
C GLY A 337 2.21 8.01 -20.50
N LEU A 338 2.09 8.25 -19.19
CA LEU A 338 1.18 9.27 -18.65
C LEU A 338 1.68 10.67 -18.97
N LYS A 339 2.99 10.90 -18.87
CA LYS A 339 3.65 12.15 -19.25
C LYS A 339 3.35 12.51 -20.70
N GLU A 340 3.56 11.57 -21.63
CA GLU A 340 3.25 11.73 -23.05
C GLU A 340 1.75 11.92 -23.34
N LEU A 341 0.87 11.31 -22.54
CA LEU A 341 -0.58 11.38 -22.74
C LEU A 341 -1.20 12.67 -22.19
N LEU A 342 -0.70 13.16 -21.06
CA LEU A 342 -1.22 14.32 -20.33
C LEU A 342 -0.49 15.62 -20.70
N GLY A 343 0.79 15.53 -21.05
CA GLY A 343 1.72 16.64 -21.25
C GLY A 343 2.70 16.77 -20.09
N ASP A 344 3.96 17.12 -20.39
CA ASP A 344 5.09 17.14 -19.45
C ASP A 344 4.88 18.00 -18.20
N ASP A 345 4.17 19.13 -18.34
CA ASP A 345 3.93 20.09 -17.25
C ASP A 345 2.64 19.80 -16.47
N HIS A 346 2.02 18.62 -16.67
CA HIS A 346 0.75 18.30 -16.02
C HIS A 346 0.98 17.99 -14.53
N GLU A 347 0.42 18.82 -13.66
CA GLU A 347 0.67 18.82 -12.20
C GLU A 347 0.40 17.48 -11.50
N ALA A 348 -0.53 16.66 -12.02
CA ALA A 348 -0.77 15.32 -11.49
C ALA A 348 0.44 14.38 -11.61
N LEU A 349 1.39 14.66 -12.51
CA LEU A 349 2.61 13.86 -12.68
C LEU A 349 3.53 13.95 -11.46
N ASP A 350 3.59 15.11 -10.81
CA ASP A 350 4.44 15.33 -9.62
C ASP A 350 3.91 14.61 -8.37
N GLN A 351 2.62 14.25 -8.39
CA GLN A 351 1.94 13.57 -7.28
C GLN A 351 2.20 12.06 -7.25
N PHE A 352 2.84 11.51 -8.28
CA PHE A 352 3.20 10.10 -8.28
C PHE A 352 4.42 9.84 -7.37
N PRO A 353 4.45 8.68 -6.68
CA PRO A 353 5.56 8.33 -5.82
C PRO A 353 6.83 8.13 -6.63
N GLU A 354 7.97 8.39 -5.99
CA GLU A 354 9.29 8.42 -6.64
C GLU A 354 9.58 7.11 -7.39
N GLU A 355 9.26 5.96 -6.80
CA GLU A 355 9.52 4.66 -7.41
C GLU A 355 8.72 4.44 -8.69
N PHE A 356 7.50 4.98 -8.80
CA PHE A 356 6.73 4.93 -10.04
C PHE A 356 7.31 5.88 -11.09
N ARG A 357 7.72 7.09 -10.69
CA ARG A 357 8.34 8.09 -11.58
C ARG A 357 9.67 7.60 -12.16
N LEU A 358 10.48 6.92 -11.36
CA LEU A 358 11.76 6.34 -11.78
C LEU A 358 11.61 5.08 -12.64
N GLY A 359 10.44 4.44 -12.60
CA GLY A 359 10.17 3.19 -13.30
C GLY A 359 11.02 2.01 -12.82
N ALA A 360 10.78 0.83 -13.39
CA ALA A 360 11.49 -0.38 -12.98
C ALA A 360 13.00 -0.32 -13.28
N GLY A 361 13.39 0.36 -14.38
CA GLY A 361 14.79 0.56 -14.72
C GLY A 361 15.55 1.37 -13.66
N GLY A 362 14.99 2.52 -13.25
CA GLY A 362 15.58 3.37 -12.21
C GLY A 362 15.62 2.69 -10.83
N ARG A 363 14.68 1.79 -10.57
CA ARG A 363 14.58 1.02 -9.32
C ARG A 363 15.32 -0.33 -9.33
N ALA A 364 15.91 -0.73 -10.45
CA ALA A 364 16.53 -2.03 -10.62
C ALA A 364 17.54 -2.39 -9.51
N LYS A 365 18.50 -1.50 -9.23
CA LYS A 365 19.51 -1.73 -8.17
C LYS A 365 18.88 -1.89 -6.78
N TRP A 366 17.81 -1.14 -6.50
CA TRP A 366 17.09 -1.20 -5.21
C TRP A 366 16.42 -2.55 -5.01
N VAL A 367 15.83 -3.11 -6.07
CA VAL A 367 15.18 -4.43 -6.03
C VAL A 367 16.15 -5.59 -6.33
N GLY A 368 17.46 -5.30 -6.42
CA GLY A 368 18.51 -6.30 -6.65
C GLY A 368 18.63 -6.81 -8.08
N ASP A 369 18.06 -6.11 -9.06
CA ASP A 369 18.23 -6.39 -10.48
C ASP A 369 19.59 -5.90 -10.96
N VAL A 370 20.60 -6.74 -10.74
CA VAL A 370 22.01 -6.50 -11.10
C VAL A 370 22.58 -7.66 -11.90
N GLY A 371 23.76 -7.46 -12.49
CA GLY A 371 24.44 -8.51 -13.27
C GLY A 371 23.55 -9.01 -14.40
N LYS A 372 23.24 -10.32 -14.42
CA LYS A 372 22.37 -10.93 -15.46
C LYS A 372 20.95 -10.36 -15.48
N ASN A 373 20.49 -9.77 -14.37
CA ASN A 373 19.17 -9.17 -14.23
C ASN A 373 19.16 -7.66 -14.49
N ASP A 374 20.32 -7.05 -14.73
CA ASP A 374 20.43 -5.61 -14.96
C ASP A 374 19.57 -5.17 -16.17
N PRO A 375 18.92 -3.98 -16.13
CA PRO A 375 18.12 -3.47 -17.23
C PRO A 375 18.81 -3.45 -18.60
N GLU A 376 20.14 -3.35 -18.65
CA GLU A 376 20.90 -3.48 -19.90
C GLU A 376 20.72 -4.83 -20.60
N ASN A 377 20.45 -5.89 -19.82
CA ASN A 377 20.28 -7.27 -20.28
C ASN A 377 18.82 -7.67 -20.49
N TRP A 378 17.88 -6.72 -20.29
CA TRP A 378 16.47 -6.94 -20.57
C TRP A 378 16.20 -7.04 -22.08
N GLN A 379 15.01 -7.51 -22.44
CA GLN A 379 14.58 -7.73 -23.81
C GLN A 379 14.75 -6.45 -24.64
N GLU A 380 15.53 -6.54 -25.73
CA GLU A 380 16.02 -5.39 -26.50
C GLU A 380 14.91 -4.43 -26.96
N THR A 381 13.77 -4.97 -27.36
CA THR A 381 12.61 -4.20 -27.86
C THR A 381 11.83 -3.48 -26.76
N LEU A 382 12.05 -3.83 -25.49
CA LEU A 382 11.26 -3.39 -24.34
C LEU A 382 12.09 -2.76 -23.21
N LYS A 383 13.42 -2.88 -23.24
CA LYS A 383 14.28 -2.35 -22.19
C LYS A 383 14.21 -0.81 -22.14
N PRO A 384 14.36 -0.21 -20.95
CA PRO A 384 14.38 1.24 -20.82
C PRO A 384 15.63 1.85 -21.47
N GLU A 385 15.50 3.08 -21.92
CA GLU A 385 16.60 3.87 -22.50
C GLU A 385 17.42 4.50 -21.38
N LYS A 386 18.75 4.49 -21.51
CA LYS A 386 19.63 5.19 -20.56
C LYS A 386 19.58 6.69 -20.82
N VAL A 387 19.32 7.46 -19.78
CA VAL A 387 19.31 8.92 -19.83
C VAL A 387 20.39 9.49 -18.91
N LYS A 388 21.00 10.60 -19.34
CA LYS A 388 21.96 11.37 -18.54
C LYS A 388 21.31 12.70 -18.18
N SER A 389 21.13 12.97 -16.90
CA SER A 389 20.75 14.29 -16.39
C SER A 389 21.69 14.68 -15.27
N ASP A 390 22.30 15.87 -15.35
CA ASP A 390 23.05 16.55 -14.28
C ASP A 390 23.85 15.59 -13.35
N ASP A 391 24.85 14.91 -13.93
CA ASP A 391 25.79 13.98 -13.28
C ASP A 391 25.20 12.67 -12.68
N LYS A 392 23.96 12.30 -13.00
CA LYS A 392 23.37 10.99 -12.64
C LYS A 392 22.94 10.20 -13.88
N GLU A 393 23.38 8.95 -13.97
CA GLU A 393 22.84 7.98 -14.93
C GLU A 393 21.49 7.47 -14.43
N GLY A 394 20.47 7.54 -15.28
CA GLY A 394 19.11 7.07 -15.01
C GLY A 394 18.55 6.26 -16.18
N TYR A 395 17.29 5.85 -16.04
CA TYR A 395 16.54 5.11 -17.04
C TYR A 395 15.22 5.82 -17.35
N GLN A 396 14.81 5.76 -18.60
CA GLN A 396 13.52 6.22 -19.09
C GLN A 396 12.79 5.04 -19.75
N ASP A 397 11.54 4.79 -19.37
CA ASP A 397 10.78 3.67 -19.92
C ASP A 397 10.49 3.89 -21.42
N ALA A 398 10.88 2.93 -22.27
CA ALA A 398 10.51 2.95 -23.68
C ALA A 398 9.03 2.64 -23.91
N ILE A 399 8.42 1.92 -22.96
CA ILE A 399 7.02 1.51 -22.98
C ILE A 399 6.18 2.66 -22.42
N HIS A 400 5.11 3.06 -23.10
CA HIS A 400 4.17 4.07 -22.61
C HIS A 400 2.89 3.42 -22.07
N CYS A 401 2.40 2.38 -22.76
CA CYS A 401 1.14 1.72 -22.42
C CYS A 401 1.26 0.21 -22.55
N LEU A 402 0.63 -0.50 -21.60
CA LEU A 402 0.41 -1.94 -21.65
C LEU A 402 -1.07 -2.20 -21.86
N VAL A 403 -1.39 -2.93 -22.94
CA VAL A 403 -2.71 -3.54 -23.13
C VAL A 403 -2.61 -5.03 -22.81
N THR A 404 -3.35 -5.48 -21.80
CA THR A 404 -3.43 -6.89 -21.45
C THR A 404 -4.75 -7.46 -21.94
N ILE A 405 -4.69 -8.48 -22.79
CA ILE A 405 -5.85 -9.15 -23.37
C ILE A 405 -5.92 -10.54 -22.78
N HIS A 406 -7.06 -10.91 -22.19
CA HIS A 406 -7.30 -12.26 -21.70
C HIS A 406 -8.42 -12.91 -22.49
N ALA A 407 -8.35 -14.22 -22.72
CA ALA A 407 -9.35 -14.93 -23.50
C ALA A 407 -9.53 -16.40 -23.10
N ALA A 408 -10.77 -16.89 -23.24
CA ALA A 408 -11.16 -18.27 -22.99
C ALA A 408 -10.54 -19.28 -23.99
N SER A 409 -10.21 -18.83 -25.21
CA SER A 409 -9.59 -19.64 -26.25
C SER A 409 -8.58 -18.84 -27.07
N LYS A 410 -7.72 -19.53 -27.83
CA LYS A 410 -6.76 -18.89 -28.75
C LYS A 410 -7.45 -18.13 -29.88
N ASP A 411 -8.62 -18.59 -30.33
CA ASP A 411 -9.37 -17.94 -31.41
C ASP A 411 -9.99 -16.62 -30.93
N GLU A 412 -10.56 -16.62 -29.72
CA GLU A 412 -11.06 -15.40 -29.07
C GLU A 412 -9.91 -14.40 -28.83
N LEU A 413 -8.74 -14.89 -28.39
CA LEU A 413 -7.55 -14.06 -28.23
C LEU A 413 -7.16 -13.40 -29.56
N LYS A 414 -7.06 -14.21 -30.63
CA LYS A 414 -6.71 -13.72 -31.97
C LYS A 414 -7.68 -12.66 -32.47
N GLY A 415 -8.99 -12.86 -32.27
CA GLY A 415 -10.01 -11.89 -32.67
C GLY A 415 -9.83 -10.52 -32.01
N VAL A 416 -9.60 -10.50 -30.68
CA VAL A 416 -9.38 -9.24 -29.94
C VAL A 416 -8.02 -8.61 -30.29
N CYS A 417 -6.97 -9.41 -30.44
CA CYS A 417 -5.66 -8.92 -30.85
C CYS A 417 -5.73 -8.24 -32.22
N GLN A 418 -6.48 -8.78 -33.17
CA GLN A 418 -6.64 -8.16 -34.49
C GLN A 418 -7.28 -6.77 -34.41
N VAL A 419 -8.23 -6.54 -33.49
CA VAL A 419 -8.82 -5.21 -33.27
C VAL A 419 -7.78 -4.25 -32.73
N ILE A 420 -7.01 -4.64 -31.71
CA ILE A 420 -5.97 -3.80 -31.11
C ILE A 420 -4.81 -3.54 -32.09
N GLU A 421 -4.38 -4.55 -32.84
CA GLU A 421 -3.30 -4.47 -33.84
C GLU A 421 -3.74 -3.69 -35.09
N ALA A 422 -4.99 -3.83 -35.55
CA ALA A 422 -5.54 -3.02 -36.64
C ALA A 422 -5.66 -1.54 -36.24
N ASN A 423 -6.09 -1.27 -35.00
CA ASN A 423 -6.04 0.07 -34.41
C ASN A 423 -4.59 0.54 -34.16
N GLY A 424 -3.62 -0.39 -34.06
CA GLY A 424 -2.18 -0.11 -33.97
C GLY A 424 -1.51 0.28 -35.29
N LYS A 425 -2.22 0.22 -36.43
CA LYS A 425 -1.79 0.88 -37.69
C LYS A 425 -2.03 2.39 -37.69
N HIS A 426 -2.47 2.92 -36.56
CA HIS A 426 -2.67 4.33 -36.35
C HIS A 426 -1.30 5.03 -36.32
N PRO A 427 -1.09 6.09 -37.10
CA PRO A 427 0.25 6.63 -37.38
C PRO A 427 1.03 7.11 -36.15
N GLY A 428 0.38 7.50 -35.05
CA GLY A 428 1.10 7.86 -33.81
C GLY A 428 1.30 6.73 -32.78
N ILE A 429 1.07 5.47 -33.16
CA ILE A 429 1.12 4.31 -32.25
C ILE A 429 2.11 3.28 -32.78
N LYS A 430 3.09 2.92 -31.95
CA LYS A 430 4.03 1.84 -32.24
C LYS A 430 3.86 0.70 -31.26
N ILE A 431 3.50 -0.49 -31.75
CA ILE A 431 3.61 -1.72 -30.96
C ILE A 431 5.10 -2.09 -30.91
N LEU A 432 5.68 -2.06 -29.71
CA LEU A 432 7.10 -2.38 -29.49
C LEU A 432 7.32 -3.88 -29.56
N ASP A 433 6.50 -4.64 -28.84
CA ASP A 433 6.52 -6.09 -28.80
C ASP A 433 5.25 -6.64 -28.14
N SER A 434 5.12 -7.97 -28.10
CA SER A 434 4.10 -8.64 -27.31
C SER A 434 4.60 -9.94 -26.70
N ILE A 435 4.03 -10.33 -25.56
CA ILE A 435 4.31 -11.61 -24.90
C ILE A 435 3.02 -12.43 -24.83
N ASP A 436 3.08 -13.66 -25.33
CA ASP A 436 1.98 -14.62 -25.22
C ASP A 436 2.11 -15.41 -23.92
N GLY A 437 1.08 -15.32 -23.08
CA GLY A 437 0.93 -16.09 -21.84
C GLY A 437 -0.13 -17.19 -21.97
N ALA A 438 0.14 -18.36 -21.40
CA ALA A 438 -0.82 -19.46 -21.36
C ALA A 438 -0.69 -20.25 -20.06
N SER A 439 -1.82 -20.72 -19.54
CA SER A 439 -1.83 -21.63 -18.39
C SER A 439 -1.28 -22.97 -18.82
N LEU A 440 -0.35 -23.51 -18.03
CA LEU A 440 0.15 -24.87 -18.24
C LEU A 440 -0.84 -25.90 -17.69
N PRO A 441 -0.75 -27.17 -18.11
CA PRO A 441 -1.59 -28.23 -17.58
C PRO A 441 -1.56 -28.28 -16.05
N LYS A 442 -2.74 -28.43 -15.44
CA LYS A 442 -2.93 -28.49 -13.97
C LYS A 442 -2.49 -27.21 -13.23
N ASP A 443 -2.55 -26.06 -13.90
CA ASP A 443 -2.28 -24.74 -13.31
C ASP A 443 -0.85 -24.62 -12.72
N LYS A 444 0.11 -25.22 -13.41
CA LYS A 444 1.51 -25.23 -13.00
C LYS A 444 2.33 -24.09 -13.58
N GLU A 445 3.43 -23.75 -12.92
CA GLU A 445 4.55 -23.01 -13.51
C GLU A 445 5.66 -23.97 -14.01
N HIS A 446 6.72 -23.44 -14.64
CA HIS A 446 7.68 -24.28 -15.38
C HIS A 446 8.61 -25.13 -14.51
N PHE A 447 8.82 -24.79 -13.23
CA PHE A 447 9.48 -25.69 -12.28
C PHE A 447 8.58 -26.84 -11.81
N GLY A 448 7.30 -26.81 -12.17
CA GLY A 448 6.31 -27.87 -12.00
C GLY A 448 5.36 -27.71 -10.81
N PHE A 449 5.39 -26.58 -10.10
CA PHE A 449 4.54 -26.29 -8.95
C PHE A 449 3.19 -25.72 -9.36
N VAL A 450 2.11 -26.15 -8.70
CA VAL A 450 0.80 -25.48 -8.81
C VAL A 450 0.91 -24.06 -8.26
N ASP A 451 0.53 -23.07 -9.06
CA ASP A 451 0.57 -21.66 -8.70
C ASP A 451 -0.85 -21.09 -8.48
N GLY A 452 -0.96 -19.87 -7.95
CA GLY A 452 -2.22 -19.18 -7.73
C GLY A 452 -3.05 -19.64 -6.53
N ILE A 453 -2.45 -20.43 -5.62
CA ILE A 453 -3.14 -20.99 -4.44
C ILE A 453 -3.43 -19.91 -3.39
N SER A 454 -2.41 -19.11 -3.02
CA SER A 454 -2.49 -18.16 -1.92
C SER A 454 -2.70 -16.73 -2.44
N GLN A 455 -3.95 -16.31 -2.59
CA GLN A 455 -4.32 -14.95 -3.01
C GLN A 455 -5.03 -14.24 -1.87
N PRO A 456 -4.67 -12.99 -1.53
CA PRO A 456 -5.44 -12.17 -0.58
C PRO A 456 -6.95 -12.24 -0.75
N VAL A 457 -7.66 -12.54 0.34
CA VAL A 457 -9.11 -12.32 0.44
C VAL A 457 -9.34 -10.86 0.83
N ILE A 458 -10.15 -10.15 0.06
CA ILE A 458 -10.34 -8.69 0.18
C ILE A 458 -11.74 -8.41 0.72
N GLN A 459 -11.82 -7.50 1.69
CA GLN A 459 -13.06 -7.06 2.32
C GLN A 459 -14.00 -6.47 1.26
N GLY A 460 -15.26 -6.91 1.27
CA GLY A 460 -16.30 -6.46 0.33
C GLY A 460 -16.20 -7.04 -1.09
N VAL A 461 -15.15 -7.80 -1.42
CA VAL A 461 -14.97 -8.39 -2.76
C VAL A 461 -15.29 -9.88 -2.78
N ASN A 462 -14.71 -10.64 -1.84
CA ASN A 462 -14.82 -12.10 -1.83
C ASN A 462 -15.95 -12.57 -0.92
N ASN A 463 -16.95 -13.28 -1.47
CA ASN A 463 -18.08 -13.84 -0.71
C ASN A 463 -17.75 -15.19 -0.03
N VAL A 464 -16.55 -15.73 -0.24
CA VAL A 464 -16.12 -17.02 0.30
C VAL A 464 -14.86 -16.81 1.13
N ALA A 465 -14.91 -17.19 2.40
CA ALA A 465 -13.75 -17.21 3.27
C ALA A 465 -12.81 -18.34 2.83
N PHE A 466 -11.85 -18.03 1.95
CA PHE A 466 -10.71 -18.92 1.73
C PHE A 466 -9.82 -18.84 2.97
N ARG A 467 -9.95 -19.82 3.85
CA ARG A 467 -9.10 -19.91 5.04
C ARG A 467 -7.63 -19.93 4.62
N GLY A 468 -6.78 -19.21 5.34
CA GLY A 468 -5.37 -19.03 4.98
C GLY A 468 -5.05 -17.84 4.07
N ASN A 469 -6.05 -17.24 3.42
CA ASN A 469 -5.82 -16.14 2.48
C ASN A 469 -5.95 -14.75 3.11
N GLY A 470 -6.41 -14.65 4.36
CA GLY A 470 -6.54 -13.41 5.11
C GLY A 470 -5.34 -13.13 6.02
N THR A 471 -5.58 -12.31 7.03
CA THR A 471 -4.70 -12.08 8.19
C THR A 471 -5.04 -13.09 9.30
N PRO A 472 -4.06 -13.83 9.85
CA PRO A 472 -4.32 -14.79 10.92
C PRO A 472 -4.78 -14.08 12.21
N MET A 473 -5.76 -14.65 12.90
CA MET A 473 -6.31 -14.18 14.19
C MET A 473 -6.10 -15.21 15.31
N ASP A 474 -6.04 -14.81 16.58
CA ASP A 474 -5.80 -15.72 17.72
C ASP A 474 -6.82 -16.86 17.87
N ASN A 475 -8.04 -16.69 17.35
CA ASN A 475 -9.12 -17.67 17.42
C ASN A 475 -9.12 -18.70 16.26
N ASN A 476 -7.98 -18.93 15.62
CA ASN A 476 -7.84 -19.76 14.41
C ASN A 476 -8.73 -19.33 13.23
N LYS A 477 -9.12 -18.05 13.17
CA LYS A 477 -9.81 -17.46 12.02
C LYS A 477 -8.86 -16.61 11.17
N TRP A 478 -9.40 -16.15 10.05
CA TRP A 478 -8.72 -15.30 9.08
C TRP A 478 -9.57 -14.07 8.81
N ASN A 479 -9.01 -12.88 8.99
CA ASN A 479 -9.67 -11.64 8.62
C ASN A 479 -9.36 -11.27 7.16
N PRO A 480 -10.33 -10.78 6.37
CA PRO A 480 -10.06 -10.26 5.05
C PRO A 480 -9.15 -9.03 5.14
N LEU A 481 -8.38 -8.78 4.09
CA LEU A 481 -7.57 -7.56 3.98
C LEU A 481 -8.43 -6.38 3.53
N PRO A 482 -8.18 -5.16 4.04
CA PRO A 482 -8.86 -3.96 3.58
C PRO A 482 -8.64 -3.72 2.08
N LEU A 483 -9.65 -3.18 1.40
CA LEU A 483 -9.57 -2.89 -0.03
C LEU A 483 -8.46 -1.87 -0.36
N GLY A 484 -8.16 -0.94 0.56
CA GLY A 484 -7.14 0.08 0.40
C GLY A 484 -5.74 -0.48 0.18
N GLU A 485 -5.45 -1.71 0.62
CA GLU A 485 -4.17 -2.39 0.37
C GLU A 485 -3.95 -2.75 -1.10
N PHE A 486 -4.99 -2.63 -1.95
CA PHE A 486 -4.92 -3.00 -3.35
C PHE A 486 -5.47 -1.91 -4.28
N ILE A 487 -6.42 -1.09 -3.83
CA ILE A 487 -7.07 -0.07 -4.64
C ILE A 487 -7.06 1.27 -3.91
N HIS A 488 -6.71 2.32 -4.63
CA HIS A 488 -6.67 3.68 -4.10
C HIS A 488 -8.05 4.24 -3.73
N GLY A 489 -8.08 5.12 -2.74
CA GLY A 489 -9.25 5.81 -2.21
C GLY A 489 -10.10 4.98 -1.24
N TYR A 490 -9.50 3.95 -0.63
CA TYR A 490 -10.12 3.09 0.39
C TYR A 490 -9.22 2.92 1.61
N GLN A 491 -9.80 2.50 2.73
CA GLN A 491 -9.10 2.29 3.98
C GLN A 491 -8.09 1.13 3.88
N GLY A 492 -6.88 1.35 4.38
CA GLY A 492 -5.82 0.33 4.54
C GLY A 492 -5.75 -0.26 5.95
N ASN A 493 -4.79 -1.14 6.17
CA ASN A 493 -4.52 -1.79 7.46
C ASN A 493 -4.09 -0.82 8.57
N ASN A 494 -3.58 0.37 8.21
CA ASN A 494 -3.24 1.43 9.16
C ASN A 494 -4.47 2.23 9.64
N GLY A 495 -5.67 1.90 9.16
CA GLY A 495 -6.90 2.62 9.47
C GLY A 495 -7.10 3.90 8.66
N GLY A 496 -6.09 4.38 7.92
CA GLY A 496 -6.16 5.55 7.04
C GLY A 496 -6.57 5.18 5.61
N VAL A 497 -6.98 6.18 4.83
CA VAL A 497 -7.28 6.02 3.40
C VAL A 497 -5.99 6.02 2.61
N ILE A 498 -5.75 4.98 1.81
CA ILE A 498 -4.62 4.92 0.89
C ILE A 498 -5.02 5.61 -0.40
N SER A 499 -4.54 6.82 -0.63
CA SER A 499 -4.85 7.61 -1.83
C SER A 499 -3.90 7.29 -2.99
N GLY A 500 -4.41 7.42 -4.20
CA GLY A 500 -3.59 7.52 -5.40
C GLY A 500 -2.99 8.94 -5.55
N PRO A 501 -2.30 9.20 -6.68
CA PRO A 501 -1.66 10.47 -6.96
C PRO A 501 -2.70 11.59 -7.14
N ALA A 502 -2.92 12.37 -6.07
CA ALA A 502 -3.56 13.69 -6.00
C ALA A 502 -3.87 14.04 -4.53
N ALA A 503 -2.95 13.73 -3.62
CA ALA A 503 -3.20 13.86 -2.20
C ALA A 503 -2.78 15.24 -1.69
N GLU A 504 -3.60 16.25 -1.94
CA GLU A 504 -3.97 17.23 -0.91
C GLU A 504 -5.49 17.37 -0.94
N PHE A 505 -6.13 17.06 0.20
CA PHE A 505 -7.52 17.40 0.49
C PHE A 505 -7.66 18.91 0.73
N GLU A 506 -7.09 19.75 -0.14
CA GLU A 506 -7.55 21.12 -0.24
C GLU A 506 -8.90 21.07 -0.97
N MET A 507 -9.95 21.43 -0.26
CA MET A 507 -11.18 21.91 -0.87
C MET A 507 -10.81 23.17 -1.66
N VAL A 508 -10.31 22.99 -2.88
CA VAL A 508 -10.21 24.10 -3.83
C VAL A 508 -11.64 24.59 -4.02
N GLU A 509 -11.91 25.83 -3.61
CA GLU A 509 -13.16 26.50 -3.94
C GLU A 509 -13.36 26.33 -5.45
N ILE A 510 -14.43 25.62 -5.81
CA ILE A 510 -14.76 25.31 -7.19
C ILE A 510 -15.18 26.62 -7.85
N ASP A 511 -14.21 27.40 -8.32
CA ASP A 511 -14.49 28.39 -9.34
C ASP A 511 -14.55 27.65 -10.67
N SER A 512 -15.77 27.55 -11.16
CA SER A 512 -16.13 26.79 -12.35
C SER A 512 -15.33 27.30 -13.55
N GLU A 513 -14.53 26.45 -14.18
CA GLU A 513 -14.99 25.79 -15.42
C GLU A 513 -13.98 24.87 -16.13
N LYS A 514 -12.64 24.93 -15.95
CA LYS A 514 -11.77 24.23 -16.95
C LYS A 514 -10.54 23.41 -16.52
N GLU A 515 -9.95 23.56 -15.34
CA GLU A 515 -8.66 22.86 -15.03
C GLU A 515 -8.70 21.80 -13.91
N ASP A 516 -9.62 21.91 -12.93
CA ASP A 516 -9.63 21.07 -11.72
C ASP A 516 -10.17 19.63 -11.85
N ARG A 517 -10.49 19.16 -13.05
CA ARG A 517 -11.17 17.85 -13.21
C ARG A 517 -10.22 16.66 -13.18
N MET A 518 -8.94 16.82 -13.47
CA MET A 518 -8.02 15.67 -13.57
C MET A 518 -7.37 15.27 -12.25
N ARG A 519 -7.14 16.22 -11.33
CA ARG A 519 -6.52 15.93 -10.01
C ARG A 519 -7.37 14.94 -9.18
N PRO A 520 -8.70 15.10 -8.99
CA PRO A 520 -9.50 14.12 -8.22
C PRO A 520 -9.69 12.75 -8.89
N LEU A 521 -9.36 12.60 -10.18
CA LEU A 521 -9.67 11.38 -10.94
C LEU A 521 -8.68 10.23 -10.69
N LEU A 522 -7.45 10.54 -10.29
CA LEU A 522 -6.40 9.54 -10.09
C LEU A 522 -6.23 9.11 -8.63
N SER A 523 -6.84 9.82 -7.67
CA SER A 523 -6.76 9.51 -6.24
C SER A 523 -7.56 8.28 -5.82
N LYS A 524 -8.49 7.79 -6.65
CA LYS A 524 -9.43 6.71 -6.31
C LYS A 524 -9.62 5.70 -7.44
N ASN A 525 -9.90 4.45 -7.07
CA ASN A 525 -10.21 3.33 -7.98
C ASN A 525 -9.08 2.95 -8.95
N GLY A 526 -7.92 3.61 -8.85
CA GLY A 526 -6.67 3.20 -9.49
C GLY A 526 -5.88 2.23 -8.63
N THR A 527 -4.81 1.70 -9.21
CA THR A 527 -3.83 0.83 -8.53
C THR A 527 -2.51 0.81 -9.30
N TYR A 528 -1.43 0.39 -8.66
CA TYR A 528 -0.17 0.10 -9.32
C TYR A 528 -0.10 -1.37 -9.75
N MET A 529 0.49 -1.59 -10.91
CA MET A 529 0.80 -2.90 -11.46
C MET A 529 2.29 -3.01 -11.69
N VAL A 530 2.92 -4.05 -11.13
CA VAL A 530 4.30 -4.40 -11.43
C VAL A 530 4.28 -5.62 -12.34
N LEU A 531 4.87 -5.49 -13.53
CA LEU A 531 5.06 -6.59 -14.48
C LEU A 531 6.53 -6.99 -14.51
N ARG A 532 6.82 -8.28 -14.42
CA ARG A 532 8.17 -8.83 -14.66
C ARG A 532 8.13 -10.00 -15.62
N LYS A 533 8.97 -9.99 -16.65
CA LYS A 533 9.23 -11.18 -17.46
C LYS A 533 10.36 -11.95 -16.80
N LEU A 534 10.04 -13.09 -16.21
CA LEU A 534 10.96 -13.93 -15.44
C LEU A 534 11.27 -15.20 -16.24
N GLN A 535 12.44 -15.28 -16.85
CA GLN A 535 12.91 -16.49 -17.52
C GLN A 535 13.26 -17.56 -16.47
N GLN A 536 12.81 -18.80 -16.67
CA GLN A 536 13.05 -19.91 -15.74
C GLN A 536 13.96 -20.97 -16.36
N ASP A 537 15.10 -21.24 -15.70
CA ASP A 537 16.04 -22.29 -16.08
C ASP A 537 15.65 -23.64 -15.45
N VAL A 538 14.65 -24.28 -16.05
CA VAL A 538 14.15 -25.60 -15.63
C VAL A 538 15.23 -26.68 -15.67
N PRO A 539 16.09 -26.77 -16.70
CA PRO A 539 17.23 -27.69 -16.70
C PRO A 539 18.14 -27.51 -15.47
N ALA A 540 18.57 -26.29 -15.17
CA ALA A 540 19.44 -26.01 -14.02
C ALA A 540 18.75 -26.37 -12.70
N PHE A 541 17.47 -26.05 -12.55
CA PHE A 541 16.71 -26.41 -11.35
C PHE A 541 16.61 -27.93 -11.16
N ARG A 542 16.26 -28.68 -12.22
CA ARG A 542 16.20 -30.15 -12.17
C ARG A 542 17.56 -30.77 -11.85
N GLN A 543 18.64 -30.24 -12.40
CA GLN A 543 19.98 -30.72 -12.14
C GLN A 543 20.40 -30.44 -10.68
N PHE A 544 20.14 -29.23 -10.19
CA PHE A 544 20.40 -28.86 -8.81
C PHE A 544 19.71 -29.81 -7.82
N LEU A 545 18.42 -30.14 -8.03
CA LEU A 545 17.70 -31.08 -7.17
C LEU A 545 18.36 -32.46 -7.11
N LYS A 546 18.86 -32.99 -8.23
CA LYS A 546 19.59 -34.27 -8.26
C LYS A 546 20.87 -34.19 -7.45
N ASP A 547 21.64 -33.11 -7.62
CA ASP A 547 22.94 -32.95 -6.98
C ASP A 547 22.80 -32.76 -5.47
N VAL A 548 21.85 -31.93 -5.02
CA VAL A 548 21.53 -31.77 -3.59
C VAL A 548 21.02 -33.08 -2.99
N ALA A 549 20.17 -33.84 -3.70
CA ALA A 549 19.69 -35.13 -3.23
C ALA A 549 20.86 -36.09 -2.97
N LYS A 550 21.79 -36.24 -3.92
CA LYS A 550 22.99 -37.07 -3.75
C LYS A 550 23.83 -36.60 -2.57
N GLN A 551 24.08 -35.30 -2.48
CA GLN A 551 24.95 -34.73 -1.46
C GLN A 551 24.38 -34.86 -0.05
N LEU A 552 23.08 -34.59 0.14
CA LEU A 552 22.46 -34.57 1.45
C LEU A 552 21.90 -35.92 1.88
N HIS A 553 21.49 -36.78 0.94
CA HIS A 553 20.79 -38.03 1.26
C HIS A 553 21.46 -39.29 0.68
N GLY A 554 22.51 -39.16 -0.13
CA GLY A 554 23.20 -40.30 -0.74
C GLY A 554 22.42 -40.98 -1.88
N THR A 555 21.33 -40.36 -2.34
CA THR A 555 20.41 -40.88 -3.38
C THR A 555 19.90 -39.72 -4.25
N ASP A 556 19.60 -39.97 -5.52
CA ASP A 556 18.87 -39.05 -6.40
C ASP A 556 17.51 -39.60 -6.85
N ASP A 557 16.88 -40.45 -6.03
CA ASP A 557 15.53 -40.88 -6.33
C ASP A 557 14.54 -39.70 -6.43
N LYS A 558 13.46 -39.91 -7.18
CA LYS A 558 12.47 -38.86 -7.44
C LYS A 558 11.77 -38.34 -6.19
N GLN A 559 11.62 -39.17 -5.16
CA GLN A 559 10.92 -38.80 -3.93
C GLN A 559 11.76 -37.82 -3.11
N THR A 560 13.08 -38.07 -3.03
CA THR A 560 14.03 -37.20 -2.35
C THR A 560 14.19 -35.87 -3.10
N GLN A 561 14.28 -35.89 -4.44
CA GLN A 561 14.29 -34.67 -5.24
C GLN A 561 13.01 -33.83 -5.04
N GLU A 562 11.85 -34.48 -4.98
CA GLU A 562 10.57 -33.79 -4.74
C GLU A 562 10.49 -33.18 -3.34
N LEU A 563 11.00 -33.87 -2.30
CA LEU A 563 11.08 -33.31 -0.96
C LEU A 563 11.99 -32.07 -0.92
N ILE A 564 13.14 -32.09 -1.57
CA ILE A 564 14.03 -30.93 -1.64
C ILE A 564 13.35 -29.79 -2.39
N ALA A 565 12.72 -30.06 -3.54
CA ALA A 565 11.96 -29.07 -4.30
C ALA A 565 10.87 -28.45 -3.42
N ALA A 566 10.15 -29.28 -2.65
CA ALA A 566 9.12 -28.83 -1.75
C ALA A 566 9.68 -27.97 -0.62
N LYS A 567 10.84 -28.32 -0.05
CA LYS A 567 11.55 -27.54 0.98
C LYS A 567 12.10 -26.20 0.47
N LEU A 568 12.50 -26.10 -0.80
CA LEU A 568 12.90 -24.82 -1.41
C LEU A 568 11.68 -23.91 -1.63
N MET A 569 10.56 -24.46 -2.11
CA MET A 569 9.37 -23.69 -2.41
C MET A 569 8.52 -23.37 -1.17
N GLY A 570 8.43 -24.31 -0.23
CA GLY A 570 7.48 -24.32 0.89
C GLY A 570 6.20 -25.13 0.63
N ARG A 571 6.09 -25.79 -0.53
CA ARG A 571 4.99 -26.67 -0.95
C ARG A 571 5.46 -27.77 -1.88
N TYR A 572 4.79 -28.90 -1.87
CA TYR A 572 4.93 -29.89 -2.93
C TYR A 572 4.44 -29.34 -4.27
N ARG A 573 4.92 -29.92 -5.37
CA ARG A 573 4.54 -29.49 -6.74
C ARG A 573 3.07 -29.62 -7.06
N ASP A 574 2.30 -30.39 -6.30
CA ASP A 574 0.84 -30.53 -6.43
C ASP A 574 0.05 -29.48 -5.62
N GLY A 575 0.74 -28.61 -4.89
CA GLY A 575 0.19 -27.55 -4.07
C GLY A 575 0.01 -27.89 -2.58
N LYS A 576 0.25 -29.15 -2.16
CA LYS A 576 0.16 -29.53 -0.74
C LYS A 576 1.19 -28.72 0.08
N PRO A 577 0.79 -28.06 1.19
CA PRO A 577 1.73 -27.35 2.05
C PRO A 577 2.67 -28.32 2.78
N LEU A 578 3.84 -27.82 3.19
CA LEU A 578 4.77 -28.59 4.03
C LEU A 578 4.30 -28.69 5.49
N ILE A 579 3.60 -27.67 5.98
CA ILE A 579 2.95 -27.72 7.29
C ILE A 579 1.84 -28.76 7.23
N ASP A 580 1.85 -29.69 8.18
CA ASP A 580 0.80 -30.69 8.28
C ASP A 580 -0.53 -30.03 8.67
N ILE A 581 -1.50 -30.16 7.78
CA ILE A 581 -2.88 -29.68 7.95
C ILE A 581 -3.87 -30.85 8.07
N GLY A 582 -3.39 -32.09 8.17
CA GLY A 582 -4.22 -33.29 8.09
C GLY A 582 -4.46 -33.79 6.65
N ALA A 583 -4.58 -35.11 6.50
CA ALA A 583 -4.63 -35.78 5.19
C ALA A 583 -5.91 -35.43 4.38
N ASP A 584 -7.06 -35.38 5.03
CA ASP A 584 -8.33 -35.07 4.39
C ASP A 584 -8.35 -33.61 3.90
N ASP A 585 -7.86 -32.69 4.72
CA ASP A 585 -7.84 -31.25 4.43
C ASP A 585 -6.85 -30.89 3.30
N ALA A 586 -5.73 -31.61 3.16
CA ALA A 586 -4.82 -31.44 2.04
C ALA A 586 -5.44 -31.78 0.67
N THR A 587 -6.47 -32.64 0.62
CA THR A 587 -7.18 -32.96 -0.63
C THR A 587 -8.19 -31.89 -1.02
N HIS A 588 -8.72 -31.15 -0.04
CA HIS A 588 -9.66 -30.07 -0.25
C HIS A 588 -8.95 -28.79 -0.69
N LYS A 589 -9.13 -28.39 -1.97
CA LYS A 589 -8.48 -27.20 -2.56
C LYS A 589 -8.59 -25.93 -1.70
N ASN A 590 -9.69 -25.75 -0.98
CA ASN A 590 -9.94 -24.57 -0.14
C ASN A 590 -9.20 -24.59 1.22
N LEU A 591 -8.73 -25.76 1.67
CA LEU A 591 -8.04 -25.94 2.96
C LEU A 591 -6.52 -26.07 2.80
N ARG A 592 -6.03 -26.29 1.57
CA ARG A 592 -4.59 -26.32 1.23
C ARG A 592 -3.80 -25.06 1.62
N ASN A 593 -4.49 -23.98 2.00
CA ASN A 593 -3.85 -22.76 2.47
C ASN A 593 -4.09 -22.46 3.95
N ASP A 594 -4.91 -23.24 4.66
CA ASP A 594 -5.32 -23.01 6.06
C ASP A 594 -4.24 -23.50 7.03
N PHE A 595 -3.08 -22.84 7.01
CA PHE A 595 -1.97 -23.14 7.93
C PHE A 595 -1.26 -21.87 8.40
N ARG A 596 -0.43 -22.05 9.41
CA ARG A 596 0.37 -21.04 10.09
C ARG A 596 1.79 -21.55 10.28
N TYR A 597 2.70 -20.67 10.66
CA TYR A 597 4.09 -21.02 10.94
C TYR A 597 4.44 -20.92 12.42
N ALA A 598 3.53 -20.39 13.27
CA ALA A 598 3.73 -20.32 14.71
C ALA A 598 4.07 -21.67 15.36
N ASP A 599 3.54 -22.78 14.84
CA ASP A 599 3.82 -24.14 15.32
C ASP A 599 5.07 -24.78 14.69
N ASP A 600 5.79 -24.05 13.83
CA ASP A 600 7.04 -24.48 13.20
C ASP A 600 8.12 -23.37 13.29
N PRO A 601 8.40 -22.80 14.49
CA PRO A 601 9.19 -21.59 14.65
C PRO A 601 10.65 -21.75 14.21
N ILE A 602 11.19 -22.97 14.30
CA ILE A 602 12.55 -23.28 13.84
C ILE A 602 12.60 -23.66 12.36
N GLY A 603 11.47 -23.93 11.71
CA GLY A 603 11.41 -24.31 10.29
C GLY A 603 11.74 -25.77 9.99
N GLU A 604 11.41 -26.68 10.90
CA GLU A 604 11.62 -28.13 10.73
C GLU A 604 10.72 -28.67 9.63
N GLN A 605 9.43 -28.29 9.63
CA GLN A 605 8.46 -28.70 8.62
C GLN A 605 8.62 -27.88 7.33
N CYS A 606 8.57 -26.56 7.43
CA CYS A 606 8.74 -25.63 6.32
C CYS A 606 9.96 -24.75 6.59
N PRO A 607 11.09 -24.90 5.88
CA PRO A 607 12.25 -24.04 6.11
C PRO A 607 11.88 -22.55 6.11
N ARG A 608 12.41 -21.79 7.07
CA ARG A 608 12.18 -20.33 7.15
C ARG A 608 12.61 -19.61 5.87
N GLY A 609 13.62 -20.14 5.18
CA GLY A 609 14.09 -19.65 3.89
C GLY A 609 13.28 -20.08 2.67
N SER A 610 12.22 -20.91 2.82
CA SER A 610 11.38 -21.34 1.71
C SER A 610 10.69 -20.16 1.03
N HIS A 611 10.53 -20.24 -0.30
CA HIS A 611 9.95 -19.15 -1.10
C HIS A 611 8.63 -18.61 -0.54
N ILE A 612 7.63 -19.48 -0.32
CA ILE A 612 6.31 -19.02 0.15
C ILE A 612 6.29 -18.56 1.62
N ARG A 613 7.28 -18.96 2.44
CA ARG A 613 7.42 -18.52 3.84
C ARG A 613 8.08 -17.16 3.90
N ARG A 614 9.03 -16.88 3.00
CA ARG A 614 9.56 -15.54 2.77
C ARG A 614 8.51 -14.59 2.21
N MET A 615 7.75 -15.00 1.19
CA MET A 615 6.80 -14.09 0.50
C MET A 615 5.56 -13.76 1.33
N ASN A 616 5.21 -14.63 2.27
CA ASN A 616 4.18 -14.37 3.26
C ASN A 616 4.55 -15.13 4.53
N PRO A 617 5.27 -14.49 5.47
CA PRO A 617 5.63 -15.09 6.75
C PRO A 617 4.42 -15.35 7.65
N ARG A 618 3.20 -14.96 7.28
CA ARG A 618 1.98 -15.14 8.08
C ARG A 618 2.18 -14.60 9.50
N ASP A 619 2.32 -15.51 10.47
CA ASP A 619 2.52 -15.30 11.89
C ASP A 619 3.93 -15.66 12.39
N ASP A 620 4.87 -15.96 11.48
CA ASP A 620 6.27 -16.35 11.72
C ASP A 620 7.20 -15.21 12.20
N PHE A 621 6.63 -14.12 12.71
CA PHE A 621 7.44 -13.07 13.31
C PHE A 621 7.87 -13.45 14.71
N ASP A 622 9.11 -13.11 15.04
CA ASP A 622 9.81 -13.50 16.27
C ASP A 622 8.90 -13.38 17.50
N GLU A 623 8.98 -14.35 18.40
CA GLU A 623 8.15 -14.44 19.61
C GLU A 623 8.24 -13.16 20.46
N ARG A 624 9.33 -12.38 20.30
CA ARG A 624 9.47 -11.04 20.86
C ARG A 624 8.46 -10.04 20.28
N LEU A 625 8.21 -9.98 18.98
CA LEU A 625 7.17 -9.09 18.39
C LEU A 625 5.75 -9.59 18.70
N ASN A 626 5.55 -10.91 18.77
CA ASN A 626 4.25 -11.50 19.13
C ASN A 626 3.91 -11.37 20.63
N GLN A 627 4.89 -11.41 21.55
CA GLN A 627 4.68 -11.11 22.98
C GLN A 627 4.27 -9.65 23.21
N LEU A 628 4.77 -8.80 22.35
CA LEU A 628 4.53 -7.39 22.29
C LEU A 628 3.10 -7.09 21.76
N ASP A 629 2.61 -7.82 20.77
CA ASP A 629 1.20 -7.73 20.33
C ASP A 629 0.20 -8.22 21.40
N LYS A 630 0.56 -9.25 22.18
CA LYS A 630 -0.23 -9.75 23.31
C LYS A 630 -0.35 -8.76 24.48
N LEU A 631 0.64 -7.89 24.68
CA LEU A 631 0.61 -6.85 25.70
C LEU A 631 -0.27 -5.65 25.28
N ALA A 632 -0.42 -5.38 23.99
CA ALA A 632 -1.27 -4.32 23.45
C ALA A 632 -2.77 -4.70 23.43
N ALA A 633 -3.10 -5.99 23.38
CA ALA A 633 -4.47 -6.50 23.40
C ALA A 633 -5.18 -6.39 24.78
N ALA A 634 -4.51 -5.83 25.80
CA ALA A 634 -5.09 -5.60 27.13
C ALA A 634 -5.95 -4.32 27.21
N ASP A 635 -5.88 -3.44 26.20
CA ASP A 635 -6.75 -2.26 26.08
C ASP A 635 -7.96 -2.59 25.19
N GLN A 636 -9.14 -2.74 25.80
CA GLN A 636 -10.37 -3.18 25.13
C GLN A 636 -10.93 -2.18 24.09
N GLN A 637 -10.33 -0.99 23.96
CA GLN A 637 -10.72 0.04 22.98
C GLN A 637 -9.72 0.23 21.83
N ALA A 638 -8.55 -0.42 21.85
CA ALA A 638 -7.59 -0.37 20.76
C ALA A 638 -7.92 -1.41 19.67
N MET A 639 -7.75 -1.04 18.38
CA MET A 639 -7.83 -2.00 17.28
C MET A 639 -6.81 -3.13 17.50
N PRO A 640 -7.14 -4.41 17.22
CA PRO A 640 -6.20 -5.50 17.39
C PRO A 640 -4.95 -5.27 16.52
N PRO A 641 -3.74 -5.59 17.02
CA PRO A 641 -2.51 -5.40 16.26
C PRO A 641 -2.56 -6.19 14.95
N VAL A 642 -2.27 -5.51 13.85
CA VAL A 642 -2.24 -6.10 12.51
C VAL A 642 -0.83 -6.64 12.26
N PRO A 643 -0.66 -7.94 11.96
CA PRO A 643 0.65 -8.52 11.64
C PRO A 643 1.36 -7.76 10.52
N ILE A 644 2.68 -7.58 10.64
CA ILE A 644 3.52 -6.89 9.64
C ILE A 644 3.31 -7.48 8.24
N SER A 645 3.16 -8.81 8.14
CA SER A 645 2.89 -9.51 6.87
C SER A 645 1.64 -9.01 6.13
N ALA A 646 0.65 -8.46 6.82
CA ALA A 646 -0.57 -7.94 6.20
C ALA A 646 -0.33 -6.65 5.39
N PHE A 647 0.69 -5.86 5.73
CA PHE A 647 1.04 -4.62 5.02
C PHE A 647 1.81 -4.86 3.71
N HIS A 648 2.33 -6.07 3.51
CA HIS A 648 3.19 -6.42 2.37
C HIS A 648 2.50 -7.37 1.38
N ARG A 649 1.17 -7.54 1.49
CA ARG A 649 0.40 -8.45 0.66
C ARG A 649 0.25 -7.91 -0.76
N ILE A 650 0.38 -8.78 -1.76
CA ILE A 650 0.17 -8.45 -3.18
C ILE A 650 -0.85 -9.40 -3.80
N LEU A 651 -1.59 -8.94 -4.81
CA LEU A 651 -2.41 -9.83 -5.65
C LEU A 651 -1.61 -10.19 -6.91
N THR A 652 -1.48 -11.49 -7.20
CA THR A 652 -0.74 -11.91 -8.39
C THR A 652 -1.68 -12.30 -9.54
N ARG A 653 -1.35 -11.87 -10.76
CA ARG A 653 -2.16 -12.04 -11.99
C ARG A 653 -1.35 -12.57 -13.18
N GLY A 654 -0.19 -13.14 -12.88
CA GLY A 654 0.75 -13.60 -13.89
C GLY A 654 0.27 -14.80 -14.71
N LYS A 655 1.01 -15.08 -15.80
CA LYS A 655 0.84 -16.29 -16.62
C LYS A 655 2.18 -16.83 -17.09
N PRO A 656 2.35 -18.16 -17.15
CA PRO A 656 3.50 -18.77 -17.81
C PRO A 656 3.59 -18.36 -19.28
N TYR A 657 4.81 -18.24 -19.80
CA TYR A 657 5.10 -18.07 -21.22
C TYR A 657 6.06 -19.15 -21.72
N GLY A 658 6.02 -19.45 -23.01
CA GLY A 658 6.83 -20.49 -23.62
C GLY A 658 6.34 -21.92 -23.32
N PRO A 659 6.88 -22.92 -24.03
CA PRO A 659 6.45 -24.31 -23.89
C PRO A 659 7.05 -25.00 -22.65
N GLU A 660 6.29 -25.91 -22.05
CA GLU A 660 6.76 -26.77 -20.96
C GLU A 660 7.93 -27.64 -21.43
N LEU A 661 8.96 -27.79 -20.59
CA LEU A 661 10.04 -28.75 -20.82
C LEU A 661 9.53 -30.17 -20.48
N PRO A 662 9.49 -31.12 -21.44
CA PRO A 662 9.02 -32.47 -21.18
C PRO A 662 9.73 -33.13 -19.99
N ALA A 663 9.01 -33.95 -19.21
CA ALA A 663 9.53 -34.53 -17.97
C ALA A 663 10.78 -35.42 -18.16
N ASN A 664 10.96 -35.99 -19.35
CA ASN A 664 12.10 -36.83 -19.72
C ASN A 664 13.20 -36.07 -20.49
N ALA A 665 12.99 -34.80 -20.83
CA ALA A 665 13.98 -33.98 -21.51
C ALA A 665 14.88 -33.26 -20.49
N SER A 666 16.19 -33.23 -20.76
CA SER A 666 17.16 -32.43 -20.01
C SER A 666 17.13 -30.96 -20.44
N GLU A 667 16.99 -30.70 -21.74
CA GLU A 667 16.93 -29.38 -22.35
C GLU A 667 16.23 -29.46 -23.73
N ASP A 668 15.81 -28.32 -24.27
CA ASP A 668 15.24 -28.23 -25.62
C ASP A 668 15.56 -26.89 -26.34
N GLY A 669 16.43 -26.06 -25.76
CA GLY A 669 16.83 -24.77 -26.31
C GLY A 669 15.73 -23.69 -26.36
N LYS A 670 14.54 -23.94 -25.80
CA LYS A 670 13.42 -22.98 -25.85
C LYS A 670 13.37 -22.10 -24.61
N GLU A 671 13.12 -20.81 -24.81
CA GLU A 671 12.86 -19.89 -23.71
C GLU A 671 11.49 -20.17 -23.10
N ARG A 672 11.43 -20.09 -21.77
CA ARG A 672 10.23 -20.28 -20.97
C ARG A 672 10.32 -19.52 -19.67
N GLY A 673 9.18 -19.25 -19.07
CA GLY A 673 9.16 -18.64 -17.75
C GLY A 673 7.78 -18.12 -17.36
N LEU A 674 7.78 -17.08 -16.55
CA LEU A 674 6.58 -16.48 -15.99
C LEU A 674 6.53 -14.99 -16.34
N VAL A 675 5.42 -14.52 -16.89
CA VAL A 675 5.07 -13.10 -16.82
C VAL A 675 4.43 -12.90 -15.46
N PHE A 676 5.21 -12.45 -14.50
CA PHE A 676 4.73 -12.10 -13.17
C PHE A 676 4.01 -10.75 -13.24
N VAL A 677 2.84 -10.68 -12.59
CA VAL A 677 2.07 -9.44 -12.46
C VAL A 677 1.63 -9.33 -11.02
N ALA A 678 1.95 -8.22 -10.36
CA ALA A 678 1.50 -7.88 -9.01
C ALA A 678 0.65 -6.60 -9.03
N ILE A 679 -0.48 -6.63 -8.33
CA ILE A 679 -1.33 -5.45 -8.09
C ILE A 679 -1.09 -4.96 -6.66
N ASN A 680 -0.79 -3.66 -6.54
CA ASN A 680 -0.32 -2.99 -5.33
C ASN A 680 -0.99 -1.62 -5.21
N SER A 681 -1.38 -1.20 -4.00
CA SER A 681 -1.69 0.22 -3.78
C SER A 681 -0.43 1.07 -3.54
N ASP A 682 0.68 0.43 -3.17
CA ASP A 682 1.96 1.05 -2.79
C ASP A 682 3.12 0.16 -3.22
N ILE A 683 3.90 0.58 -4.22
CA ILE A 683 4.96 -0.23 -4.82
C ILE A 683 6.11 -0.44 -3.81
N SER A 684 6.51 0.62 -3.11
CA SER A 684 7.61 0.60 -2.15
C SER A 684 7.31 -0.32 -0.96
N ARG A 685 6.14 -0.14 -0.34
CA ARG A 685 5.72 -0.92 0.84
C ARG A 685 5.42 -2.37 0.50
N GLN A 686 5.02 -2.69 -0.73
CA GLN A 686 4.61 -4.04 -1.10
C GLN A 686 5.67 -4.74 -1.97
N PHE A 687 5.64 -4.55 -3.28
CA PHE A 687 6.51 -5.28 -4.21
C PHE A 687 8.01 -5.07 -3.93
N GLU A 688 8.46 -3.82 -3.77
CA GLU A 688 9.89 -3.56 -3.55
C GLU A 688 10.37 -4.04 -2.19
N PHE A 689 9.54 -3.90 -1.15
CA PHE A 689 9.82 -4.45 0.17
C PHE A 689 10.03 -5.97 0.10
N LEU A 690 9.09 -6.70 -0.51
CA LEU A 690 9.21 -8.15 -0.71
C LEU A 690 10.51 -8.51 -1.42
N GLN A 691 10.81 -7.82 -2.53
CA GLN A 691 11.95 -8.15 -3.36
C GLN A 691 13.30 -7.77 -2.71
N ASN A 692 13.39 -6.61 -2.08
CA ASN A 692 14.63 -6.15 -1.47
C ASN A 692 14.91 -6.87 -0.14
N LEU A 693 13.93 -6.89 0.77
CA LEU A 693 14.16 -7.31 2.15
C LEU A 693 13.87 -8.78 2.40
N TRP A 694 12.91 -9.39 1.68
CA TRP A 694 12.53 -10.79 1.92
C TRP A 694 13.00 -11.76 0.83
N VAL A 695 13.18 -11.31 -0.40
CA VAL A 695 13.80 -12.11 -1.46
C VAL A 695 15.33 -12.02 -1.38
N ASN A 696 15.87 -10.80 -1.43
CA ASN A 696 17.32 -10.58 -1.47
C ASN A 696 17.96 -10.44 -0.08
N GLY A 697 17.14 -10.16 0.95
CA GLY A 697 17.53 -10.15 2.36
C GLY A 697 16.83 -11.26 3.14
N GLY A 698 17.29 -11.53 4.37
CA GLY A 698 16.67 -12.51 5.27
C GLY A 698 16.76 -12.16 6.74
N ASP A 699 17.45 -11.08 7.09
CA ASP A 699 17.76 -10.70 8.48
C ASP A 699 16.48 -10.37 9.26
N ASP A 700 15.54 -9.64 8.64
CA ASP A 700 14.21 -9.33 9.22
C ASP A 700 13.34 -10.58 9.43
N LEU A 701 13.67 -11.66 8.74
CA LEU A 701 13.06 -12.98 8.89
C LEU A 701 13.89 -13.91 9.78
N GLY A 702 14.88 -13.36 10.51
CA GLY A 702 15.78 -14.10 11.40
C GLY A 702 16.61 -15.18 10.70
N LEU A 703 16.90 -15.02 9.41
CA LEU A 703 17.75 -15.92 8.63
C LEU A 703 19.22 -15.49 8.70
N ASP A 704 20.14 -16.38 8.30
CA ASP A 704 21.56 -16.04 8.30
C ASP A 704 21.85 -14.89 7.31
N PRO A 705 22.75 -13.95 7.66
CA PRO A 705 23.16 -12.86 6.78
C PRO A 705 23.60 -13.36 5.40
N GLY A 706 23.04 -12.75 4.35
CA GLY A 706 23.29 -13.15 2.95
C GLY A 706 22.48 -14.36 2.47
N SER A 707 21.57 -14.90 3.28
CA SER A 707 20.58 -15.88 2.82
C SER A 707 19.53 -15.20 1.95
N MET A 708 19.34 -15.71 0.73
CA MET A 708 18.34 -15.20 -0.20
C MET A 708 17.25 -16.24 -0.43
N ASP A 709 16.22 -15.84 -1.14
CA ASP A 709 15.19 -16.75 -1.64
C ASP A 709 15.81 -17.79 -2.59
N PRO A 710 15.50 -19.09 -2.43
CA PRO A 710 16.10 -20.16 -3.22
C PRO A 710 15.57 -20.27 -4.66
N ILE A 711 14.51 -19.54 -5.01
CA ILE A 711 13.85 -19.59 -6.32
C ILE A 711 14.15 -18.31 -7.10
N VAL A 712 13.88 -17.15 -6.49
CA VAL A 712 13.93 -15.83 -7.16
C VAL A 712 15.01 -14.89 -6.60
N GLY A 713 15.80 -15.33 -5.62
CA GLY A 713 16.91 -14.55 -5.07
C GLY A 713 17.95 -14.21 -6.14
N CYS A 714 18.46 -12.98 -6.11
CA CYS A 714 19.51 -12.52 -7.03
C CYS A 714 20.85 -12.40 -6.30
N PRO A 715 21.69 -13.45 -6.28
CA PRO A 715 23.03 -13.35 -5.72
C PRO A 715 23.87 -12.36 -6.56
N ALA A 716 24.30 -11.26 -5.94
CA ALA A 716 25.07 -10.23 -6.62
C ALA A 716 26.40 -10.80 -7.17
N THR A 717 26.66 -10.60 -8.46
CA THR A 717 27.93 -10.94 -9.12
C THR A 717 28.81 -9.70 -9.27
N ASN A 718 29.02 -8.93 -8.19
CA ASN A 718 29.91 -7.76 -8.24
C ASN A 718 31.11 -7.99 -7.31
N SER A 719 32.20 -8.52 -7.87
CA SER A 719 33.52 -8.10 -7.42
C SER A 719 34.37 -7.72 -8.64
N THR A 720 34.46 -6.42 -8.90
CA THR A 720 35.62 -5.82 -9.57
C THR A 720 36.88 -5.95 -8.71
N ASP A 721 36.75 -6.37 -7.46
CA ASP A 721 37.86 -6.87 -6.65
C ASP A 721 38.22 -8.28 -7.10
N GLN A 722 39.42 -8.42 -7.63
CA GLN A 722 40.08 -9.70 -7.80
C GLN A 722 40.14 -10.41 -6.43
N GLY A 723 39.31 -11.43 -6.26
CA GLY A 723 39.45 -12.44 -5.20
C GLY A 723 38.68 -12.16 -3.90
N LYS A 724 37.35 -12.42 -3.90
CA LYS A 724 36.60 -13.04 -2.79
C LYS A 724 35.19 -13.46 -3.24
N ASP A 725 35.04 -14.77 -3.43
CA ASP A 725 33.85 -15.52 -3.88
C ASP A 725 32.65 -15.49 -2.89
N ASP A 726 32.21 -14.32 -2.43
CA ASP A 726 31.49 -14.28 -1.15
C ASP A 726 29.95 -14.27 -1.24
N ALA A 727 29.33 -13.85 -2.35
CA ALA A 727 27.85 -13.81 -2.45
C ALA A 727 27.25 -15.15 -2.91
N ASN A 728 27.81 -15.78 -3.96
CA ASN A 728 27.35 -17.09 -4.42
C ASN A 728 27.59 -18.17 -3.36
N GLY A 729 28.69 -18.13 -2.60
CA GLY A 729 29.02 -19.18 -1.61
C GLY A 729 28.13 -19.21 -0.36
N ARG A 730 27.36 -18.14 -0.10
CA ARG A 730 26.58 -17.93 1.13
C ARG A 730 25.08 -18.21 0.98
N ASN A 731 24.49 -18.11 -0.21
CA ASN A 731 23.06 -18.36 -0.38
C ASN A 731 22.74 -19.85 -0.18
N ARG A 732 22.28 -20.22 1.02
CA ARG A 732 21.98 -21.59 1.43
C ARG A 732 20.72 -21.57 2.27
N ILE A 733 19.96 -22.66 2.21
CA ILE A 733 18.82 -22.85 3.11
C ILE A 733 19.10 -24.03 4.06
N VAL A 734 18.56 -23.93 5.27
CA VAL A 734 18.54 -25.04 6.22
C VAL A 734 17.36 -25.95 5.87
N ILE A 735 17.66 -27.16 5.40
CA ILE A 735 16.69 -28.25 5.27
C ILE A 735 16.99 -29.20 6.43
N PHE A 736 16.31 -29.01 7.55
CA PHE A 736 16.67 -29.62 8.83
C PHE A 736 16.99 -31.12 8.73
N PRO A 737 18.08 -31.58 9.37
CA PRO A 737 19.09 -30.80 10.10
C PRO A 737 20.26 -30.30 9.22
N LYS A 738 20.19 -30.48 7.90
CA LYS A 738 21.28 -30.20 6.95
C LYS A 738 21.13 -28.83 6.30
N ARG A 739 22.20 -28.34 5.66
CA ARG A 739 22.17 -27.14 4.82
C ARG A 739 22.40 -27.53 3.37
N THR A 740 21.71 -26.86 2.46
CA THR A 740 21.98 -27.04 1.02
C THR A 740 23.41 -26.60 0.69
N PRO A 741 23.99 -27.10 -0.42
CA PRO A 741 25.07 -26.37 -1.07
C PRO A 741 24.60 -24.96 -1.48
N PRO A 742 25.55 -24.08 -1.85
CA PRO A 742 25.24 -22.82 -2.50
C PRO A 742 24.20 -22.95 -3.60
N ILE A 743 23.13 -22.15 -3.53
CA ILE A 743 22.01 -22.20 -4.46
C ILE A 743 22.28 -21.23 -5.61
N PRO A 744 22.34 -21.70 -6.87
CA PRO A 744 22.49 -20.82 -8.03
C PRO A 744 21.17 -20.09 -8.34
N GLN A 745 21.26 -19.04 -9.15
CA GLN A 745 20.08 -18.35 -9.67
C GLN A 745 19.38 -19.19 -10.75
N PHE A 746 18.10 -19.51 -10.56
CA PHE A 746 17.27 -20.23 -11.54
C PHE A 746 16.36 -19.32 -12.37
N VAL A 747 16.15 -18.09 -11.91
CA VAL A 747 15.23 -17.12 -12.52
C VAL A 747 16.01 -15.90 -12.98
N THR A 748 15.93 -15.56 -14.26
CA THR A 748 16.55 -14.35 -14.83
C THR A 748 15.49 -13.34 -15.25
N VAL A 749 15.68 -12.10 -14.84
CA VAL A 749 14.78 -10.98 -15.16
C VAL A 749 15.08 -10.52 -16.58
N LYS A 750 14.06 -10.53 -17.43
CA LYS A 750 14.13 -10.13 -18.84
C LYS A 750 13.35 -8.86 -19.15
N LEU A 751 12.55 -8.39 -18.21
CA LEU A 751 11.83 -7.13 -18.27
C LEU A 751 11.28 -6.83 -16.87
N GLY A 752 11.37 -5.58 -16.43
CA GLY A 752 10.56 -5.02 -15.35
C GLY A 752 9.80 -3.80 -15.87
N VAL A 753 8.55 -3.63 -15.46
CA VAL A 753 7.74 -2.43 -15.78
C VAL A 753 6.89 -2.08 -14.57
N TYR A 754 6.90 -0.81 -14.17
CA TYR A 754 5.97 -0.26 -13.19
C TYR A 754 4.88 0.52 -13.93
N LEU A 755 3.63 0.20 -13.64
CA LEU A 755 2.47 0.67 -14.37
C LEU A 755 1.42 1.20 -13.40
N PHE A 756 0.68 2.22 -13.81
CA PHE A 756 -0.53 2.67 -13.16
C PHE A 756 -1.74 2.19 -13.95
N VAL A 757 -2.65 1.50 -13.26
CA VAL A 757 -3.95 1.07 -13.79
C VAL A 757 -4.98 2.09 -13.34
N PRO A 758 -5.42 3.02 -14.23
CA PRO A 758 -6.42 4.01 -13.86
C PRO A 758 -7.80 3.38 -13.63
N SER A 759 -8.67 4.11 -12.94
CA SER A 759 -10.10 3.81 -12.90
C SER A 759 -10.72 3.84 -14.32
N MET A 760 -11.90 3.25 -14.49
CA MET A 760 -12.64 3.34 -15.76
C MET A 760 -12.97 4.80 -16.07
N THR A 761 -13.35 5.60 -15.08
CA THR A 761 -13.61 7.03 -15.24
C THR A 761 -12.37 7.78 -15.72
N ALA A 762 -11.20 7.57 -15.09
CA ALA A 762 -9.96 8.21 -15.51
C ALA A 762 -9.55 7.76 -16.93
N LEU A 763 -9.67 6.48 -17.24
CA LEU A 763 -9.35 5.92 -18.56
C LEU A 763 -10.25 6.51 -19.68
N TYR A 764 -11.56 6.64 -19.43
CA TYR A 764 -12.47 7.28 -20.38
C TYR A 764 -12.14 8.77 -20.57
N ASN A 765 -11.76 9.47 -19.49
CA ASN A 765 -11.32 10.87 -19.59
C ASN A 765 -10.03 11.00 -20.41
N PHE A 766 -9.06 10.10 -20.21
CA PHE A 766 -7.87 10.02 -21.08
C PHE A 766 -8.27 9.87 -22.55
N ALA A 767 -9.29 9.07 -22.86
CA ALA A 767 -9.82 8.92 -24.22
C ALA A 767 -10.69 10.11 -24.71
N GLY A 768 -10.85 11.18 -23.92
CA GLY A 768 -11.72 12.32 -24.24
C GLY A 768 -13.21 11.96 -24.25
N LEU A 769 -13.61 10.97 -23.46
CA LEU A 769 -14.99 10.50 -23.31
C LEU A 769 -15.48 10.68 -21.87
N LYS A 770 -16.81 10.73 -21.69
CA LYS A 770 -17.43 10.62 -20.37
C LYS A 770 -17.74 9.14 -20.09
N TYR A 771 -17.41 8.68 -18.89
CA TYR A 771 -17.86 7.37 -18.42
C TYR A 771 -19.30 7.49 -17.91
N HIS A 772 -20.25 6.93 -18.66
CA HIS A 772 -21.61 6.76 -18.18
C HIS A 772 -21.66 5.44 -17.41
N ARG A 773 -21.71 5.55 -16.08
CA ARG A 773 -21.93 4.39 -15.21
C ARG A 773 -23.20 3.67 -15.67
N LEU A 774 -23.20 2.35 -15.55
CA LEU A 774 -24.43 1.58 -15.59
C LEU A 774 -25.27 2.07 -14.41
N THR A 775 -26.18 3.01 -14.65
CA THR A 775 -27.26 3.26 -13.71
C THR A 775 -27.97 1.92 -13.51
N GLU A 776 -28.24 1.55 -12.26
CA GLU A 776 -29.24 0.53 -11.94
C GLU A 776 -30.57 0.94 -12.61
N ALA A 777 -30.75 0.53 -13.86
CA ALA A 777 -31.94 0.77 -14.64
C ALA A 777 -32.47 -0.59 -15.07
N SER A 778 -33.71 -0.86 -14.62
CA SER A 778 -34.59 -1.97 -14.95
C SER A 778 -34.37 -3.32 -14.25
N THR A 779 -34.54 -3.35 -12.93
CA THR A 779 -35.28 -4.47 -12.28
C THR A 779 -36.72 -4.08 -11.91
N THR A 780 -37.22 -2.93 -12.37
CA THR A 780 -38.63 -2.59 -12.29
C THR A 780 -39.36 -3.05 -13.54
N THR A 781 -40.25 -4.01 -13.30
CA THR A 781 -41.39 -4.52 -14.04
C THR A 781 -42.14 -3.49 -14.93
N GLU A 782 -41.54 -3.00 -16.01
CA GLU A 782 -42.24 -2.17 -17.03
C GLU A 782 -41.91 -2.58 -18.48
N ALA A 783 -41.48 -3.83 -18.69
CA ALA A 783 -41.36 -4.42 -20.03
C ALA A 783 -42.48 -5.42 -20.37
N ALA A 784 -43.56 -5.48 -19.56
CA ALA A 784 -44.65 -6.45 -19.72
C ALA A 784 -46.02 -5.85 -20.11
N THR A 785 -46.11 -4.54 -20.41
CA THR A 785 -47.40 -3.89 -20.75
C THR A 785 -47.37 -3.06 -22.03
N ALA A 786 -46.41 -3.31 -22.93
CA ALA A 786 -46.34 -2.62 -24.24
C ALA A 786 -46.62 -3.53 -25.45
N GLU A 787 -47.15 -4.74 -25.25
CA GLU A 787 -47.69 -5.58 -26.32
C GLU A 787 -49.03 -6.18 -25.86
N MET A 788 -50.11 -5.40 -25.97
CA MET A 788 -51.49 -5.92 -26.09
C MET A 788 -52.41 -4.80 -26.62
N SER A 789 -52.11 -4.32 -27.82
CA SER A 789 -53.14 -3.77 -28.72
C SER A 789 -53.35 -4.77 -29.83
N VAL A 790 -54.06 -5.85 -29.51
CA VAL A 790 -54.57 -6.79 -30.52
C VAL A 790 -55.86 -6.17 -31.06
N GLU A 791 -55.74 -5.61 -32.26
CA GLU A 791 -56.87 -5.34 -33.14
C GLU A 791 -57.67 -6.63 -33.37
N GLY A 792 -59.00 -6.48 -33.34
CA GLY A 792 -59.94 -7.59 -33.33
C GLY A 792 -59.87 -8.48 -34.56
N LEU A 793 -60.12 -9.77 -34.32
CA LEU A 793 -60.70 -10.69 -35.30
C LEU A 793 -61.69 -11.58 -34.55
N ASP A 794 -62.97 -11.36 -34.87
CA ASP A 794 -64.05 -12.33 -34.71
C ASP A 794 -63.74 -13.61 -35.50
N ALA A 795 -64.03 -14.78 -34.92
CA ALA A 795 -64.72 -15.91 -35.56
C ALA A 795 -64.75 -17.16 -34.66
N ASP A 796 -65.96 -17.55 -34.25
CA ASP A 796 -66.49 -18.92 -34.08
C ASP A 796 -65.56 -20.08 -33.70
N SER A 797 -65.68 -20.57 -32.44
CA SER A 797 -66.16 -21.92 -32.07
C SER A 797 -65.80 -22.28 -30.63
#